data_AF-A0A955CAB2-F1
#
_entry.id   AF-A0A955CAB2-F1
#
_cell.length_a   1.000
_cell.length_b   1.000
_cell.length_c   1.000
_cell.angle_alpha   90.00
_cell.angle_beta   90.00
_cell.angle_gamma   90.00
#
_symmetry.space_group_name_H-M   'P 1'
#
loop_
_entity.id
_entity.type
_entity.pdbx_description
1 polymer ?
#
loop_
_entity_poly.entity_id
_entity_poly.type
_entity_poly.pdbx_seq_one_letter_code
_entity_poly.pdbx_strand_id
1 'polypeptide(L)'
;MSRRITSDNGGRSDGEALYLCIDDSEFCTSSEDCNENGVPDDCDLDGPGRFDDFGSPDGEFIFYGSADIDSESVLLTPATPSQSGSVIFAPATRTPIDSFSVKFDYKMGGGTGADGISFIIFNVESPGDLDPGEHGGGQPLAVSLDTYQGNAAGGNHAEILSYGTSISRVPVAQTLDNNRWQHAFILFENGELTLVLQDEWLNETTIFDAVPVPGFSPIRAGYGFGARTGGATNAHRVDNVRFKVVGLDNDCDANGTPDDCQTDSNNDGVPNACDDDDGDGVPNHEDQCPEFDDHVDADGDGVADRCDPCPNDSPDDSDGDGVCDSDDICAGVDDNGPDDDGDSIPNECDPCPNDNPDDSDGDGVCDSNDICAGVDDNGPDDDGDSIPNECDTCPDAPNVWNQTQDTYHATIAQAIASANNNDVIELGACTFHETNIDDTNKAFTIRGQGPDLTILDGGQSNRILNLVDPDVTIEDLTLRNGLANNGGAAHVVFGNATFRNCRFENNGNDTTPTGAVHVKTSHVEFDRCVFSANESNDTNTSASSIRVESGEVYVRNCLFNGDRSPRHVVNVNVVAGIEPTAFASLLNCTFADFDGQDFIRARNGGTTLFATNSIFDGSAGAINAGSGVAQIITHCLYPGATGINLDGLPTFVNASTGDFRLAAGSLGIDAANRDAYFALGGEDIDLNGDPRLHDDTGVIDTGVGALTFLDMGAFEFQGTTVDCNGNGADDANDISLGTSADCNGNTVPDECELADNDCNANGVPDECELDGNDCNGNEIPDECESELAADADGDGIPDACDMCPDSPNVYNPSQDTFYPTIADAIDASTSGEVIELGACVFVEHDLILDNKNITLRGQGADQTILDGDGVAAKFMQIRNGSDCTVEDITFQNGISSGTIGGALRIGGQATALIKRCHFQNNRSGTSQVGAVFAGGGSVSTFEHCVFEDNHSDNLASAVSLLGANTTVRFVNSLFNGNDGSAYFTALNDGGTMEFVNCTFVENQNQQTFGASHGGQTTIHNSIHDDTTISSTFIDFIRCLFPGATGDNIDGLPTFVDAANGDFRLAAGSLGIDAADYDTYVAAGGDATDLNGDPRAHDDTGTADTGSGAPAYLDLGAFEFQGTTQCGGGGDFNNSGSVDLDDYRSFTPCMEGPEVLLESNCGCFDLDSDGDVD
;
A
#
# COMPACT_ATOMS: atom_id res chain seq x y z
N MET A 1 43.80 -54.92 45.90
CA MET A 1 45.01 -55.58 46.47
C MET A 1 45.34 -56.81 45.65
N SER A 2 46.61 -57.03 45.30
CA SER A 2 47.15 -58.24 44.65
C SER A 2 46.92 -59.53 45.46
N ARG A 3 46.60 -60.67 44.80
CA ARG A 3 47.25 -61.96 45.15
C ARG A 3 47.10 -63.13 44.16
N ARG A 4 48.26 -63.79 43.95
CA ARG A 4 48.55 -65.09 43.32
C ARG A 4 48.05 -66.33 44.09
N ILE A 5 47.60 -67.33 43.31
CA ILE A 5 47.87 -68.79 43.26
C ILE A 5 47.90 -69.65 44.56
N THR A 6 47.15 -70.78 44.49
CA THR A 6 47.34 -72.18 44.98
C THR A 6 46.18 -72.67 45.86
N SER A 7 45.61 -73.89 45.80
CA SER A 7 45.87 -75.14 45.04
C SER A 7 44.77 -76.19 45.32
N ASP A 8 44.49 -77.03 44.32
CA ASP A 8 44.19 -78.48 44.33
C ASP A 8 43.17 -79.13 45.31
N ASN A 9 42.17 -79.83 44.76
CA ASN A 9 42.28 -81.29 44.51
C ASN A 9 41.00 -81.92 43.94
N GLY A 10 41.14 -82.64 42.82
CA GLY A 10 40.54 -83.98 42.70
C GLY A 10 39.68 -84.27 41.47
N GLY A 11 40.26 -85.03 40.52
CA GLY A 11 39.54 -86.13 39.86
C GLY A 11 39.19 -85.95 38.38
N ARG A 12 39.99 -86.61 37.54
CA ARG A 12 39.70 -87.01 36.15
C ARG A 12 38.24 -87.45 35.92
N SER A 13 37.65 -87.08 34.78
CA SER A 13 37.66 -87.89 33.54
C SER A 13 36.77 -87.28 32.46
N ASP A 14 37.31 -87.18 31.24
CA ASP A 14 36.69 -87.31 29.91
C ASP A 14 35.35 -86.57 29.68
N GLY A 15 35.20 -85.59 28.79
CA GLY A 15 35.94 -85.22 27.60
C GLY A 15 34.90 -84.80 26.56
N GLU A 16 34.61 -83.51 26.46
CA GLU A 16 34.02 -82.86 25.30
C GLU A 16 34.74 -81.52 25.11
N ALA A 17 35.21 -81.27 23.89
CA ALA A 17 35.81 -80.00 23.52
C ALA A 17 34.69 -78.95 23.42
N LEU A 18 34.73 -77.92 24.26
CA LEU A 18 33.89 -76.75 24.07
C LEU A 18 34.66 -75.78 23.16
N TYR A 19 34.16 -75.65 21.94
CA TYR A 19 34.56 -74.61 20.99
C TYR A 19 34.17 -73.26 21.60
N LEU A 20 35.13 -72.35 21.72
CA LEU A 20 34.90 -70.94 22.04
C LEU A 20 34.40 -70.29 20.74
N CYS A 21 33.08 -70.22 20.56
CA CYS A 21 32.48 -69.28 19.61
C CYS A 21 32.44 -67.91 20.26
N ILE A 22 32.48 -66.85 19.44
CA ILE A 22 32.07 -65.49 19.80
C ILE A 22 30.61 -65.60 20.26
N ASP A 23 30.42 -65.85 21.53
CA ASP A 23 29.18 -65.71 22.27
C ASP A 23 29.48 -64.59 23.27
N ASP A 24 28.51 -63.68 23.44
CA ASP A 24 28.65 -62.32 23.94
C ASP A 24 29.11 -62.17 25.42
N SER A 25 29.72 -63.19 26.02
CA SER A 25 29.91 -63.31 27.49
C SER A 25 31.35 -63.34 28.01
N GLU A 26 32.40 -63.16 27.20
CA GLU A 26 33.81 -63.27 27.70
C GLU A 26 34.60 -61.95 27.84
N PHE A 27 33.98 -60.78 27.74
CA PHE A 27 34.64 -59.48 28.03
C PHE A 27 33.96 -58.63 29.13
N CYS A 28 33.23 -59.27 30.04
CA CYS A 28 32.63 -58.61 31.23
C CYS A 28 33.70 -58.37 32.31
N THR A 29 33.74 -57.19 32.92
CA THR A 29 34.72 -56.88 33.99
C THR A 29 34.08 -56.70 35.37
N SER A 30 32.77 -56.51 35.44
CA SER A 30 32.00 -56.46 36.69
C SER A 30 31.52 -57.86 37.12
N SER A 31 31.15 -57.99 38.40
CA SER A 31 30.63 -59.25 38.98
C SER A 31 29.19 -59.10 39.48
N GLU A 32 28.50 -58.05 39.07
CA GLU A 32 27.13 -57.73 39.49
C GLU A 32 26.16 -58.20 38.40
N ASP A 33 25.14 -58.95 38.84
CA ASP A 33 24.08 -59.61 38.04
C ASP A 33 22.79 -59.30 38.84
N CYS A 34 22.33 -58.05 38.76
CA CYS A 34 21.23 -57.53 39.59
C CYS A 34 19.91 -58.28 39.30
N ASN A 35 19.72 -58.79 38.08
CA ASN A 35 18.51 -59.50 37.67
C ASN A 35 18.54 -61.03 37.89
N GLU A 36 19.63 -61.57 38.46
CA GLU A 36 19.88 -62.99 38.75
C GLU A 36 19.68 -63.95 37.55
N ASN A 37 19.80 -63.44 36.32
CA ASN A 37 19.60 -64.24 35.11
C ASN A 37 20.83 -65.10 34.76
N GLY A 38 21.96 -64.87 35.44
CA GLY A 38 23.22 -65.60 35.29
C GLY A 38 24.20 -64.95 34.32
N VAL A 39 23.95 -63.73 33.85
CA VAL A 39 24.80 -62.91 32.98
C VAL A 39 25.12 -61.60 33.73
N PRO A 40 26.41 -61.18 33.84
CA PRO A 40 26.74 -59.87 34.42
C PRO A 40 26.07 -58.74 33.64
N ASP A 41 25.57 -57.72 34.32
CA ASP A 41 24.74 -56.66 33.70
C ASP A 41 25.51 -55.87 32.62
N ASP A 42 26.84 -55.74 32.76
CA ASP A 42 27.75 -55.18 31.75
C ASP A 42 27.88 -56.03 30.47
N CYS A 43 27.20 -57.18 30.44
CA CYS A 43 27.08 -58.10 29.33
C CYS A 43 25.62 -58.46 28.97
N ASP A 44 24.64 -57.78 29.57
CA ASP A 44 23.24 -57.86 29.17
C ASP A 44 23.04 -56.88 27.99
N LEU A 45 22.85 -57.43 26.77
CA LEU A 45 22.84 -56.66 25.52
C LEU A 45 21.44 -56.53 24.93
N ASP A 46 20.55 -55.86 25.65
CA ASP A 46 19.32 -55.28 25.10
C ASP A 46 19.47 -53.74 25.09
N GLY A 47 19.88 -53.17 23.96
CA GLY A 47 20.06 -51.72 23.77
C GLY A 47 19.92 -51.30 22.30
N PRO A 48 19.73 -50.00 21.99
CA PRO A 48 19.38 -49.52 20.65
C PRO A 48 20.56 -49.58 19.68
N GLY A 49 20.30 -50.01 18.43
CA GLY A 49 21.30 -50.04 17.34
C GLY A 49 21.77 -51.43 16.88
N ARG A 50 20.85 -52.41 16.81
CA ARG A 50 21.11 -53.75 16.26
C ARG A 50 20.77 -53.82 14.76
N PHE A 51 21.77 -54.03 13.91
CA PHE A 51 21.57 -54.34 12.49
C PHE A 51 22.03 -55.77 12.21
N ASP A 52 21.15 -56.75 12.42
CA ASP A 52 21.35 -58.13 11.95
C ASP A 52 20.74 -58.22 10.52
N ASP A 53 21.60 -58.44 9.52
CA ASP A 53 21.28 -58.85 8.14
C ASP A 53 20.74 -57.81 7.10
N PHE A 54 20.91 -56.48 7.26
CA PHE A 54 20.58 -55.41 6.26
C PHE A 54 19.24 -55.57 5.50
N GLY A 55 18.29 -56.34 6.03
CA GLY A 55 17.09 -56.81 5.35
C GLY A 55 15.81 -56.06 5.70
N SER A 56 15.90 -55.02 6.52
CA SER A 56 14.82 -54.07 6.82
C SER A 56 15.43 -52.84 7.49
N PRO A 57 15.43 -51.63 6.88
CA PRO A 57 16.03 -50.46 7.50
C PRO A 57 15.07 -49.79 8.48
N ASP A 58 15.35 -49.89 9.77
CA ASP A 58 15.04 -48.83 10.73
C ASP A 58 16.30 -47.95 10.83
N GLY A 59 16.44 -46.95 9.96
CA GLY A 59 17.56 -46.01 9.97
C GLY A 59 17.97 -45.48 8.59
N GLU A 60 18.29 -44.20 8.52
CA GLU A 60 18.75 -43.53 7.30
C GLU A 60 20.25 -43.82 7.07
N PHE A 61 20.57 -44.52 5.97
CA PHE A 61 21.95 -44.75 5.55
C PHE A 61 22.38 -43.67 4.56
N ILE A 62 23.59 -43.13 4.74
CA ILE A 62 24.18 -42.21 3.77
C ILE A 62 25.40 -42.86 3.13
N PHE A 63 25.32 -43.10 1.82
CA PHE A 63 26.38 -43.74 1.03
C PHE A 63 27.19 -42.71 0.24
N TYR A 64 28.50 -42.91 0.18
CA TYR A 64 29.43 -42.10 -0.60
C TYR A 64 30.28 -42.97 -1.53
N GLY A 65 30.67 -42.40 -2.67
CA GLY A 65 31.56 -43.05 -3.63
C GLY A 65 30.96 -44.33 -4.22
N SER A 66 31.73 -45.42 -4.24
CA SER A 66 31.33 -46.72 -4.79
C SER A 66 30.54 -47.59 -3.81
N ALA A 67 30.14 -47.05 -2.66
CA ALA A 67 29.44 -47.82 -1.64
C ALA A 67 27.98 -48.11 -2.04
N ASP A 68 27.55 -49.35 -1.86
CA ASP A 68 26.19 -49.79 -2.17
C ASP A 68 25.80 -50.96 -1.24
N ILE A 69 24.50 -51.19 -1.05
CA ILE A 69 23.99 -52.37 -0.35
C ILE A 69 23.71 -53.46 -1.38
N ASP A 70 24.19 -54.68 -1.12
CA ASP A 70 23.69 -55.87 -1.81
C ASP A 70 22.95 -56.81 -0.85
N SER A 71 22.44 -57.93 -1.38
CA SER A 71 21.56 -58.85 -0.64
C SER A 71 22.18 -59.53 0.59
N GLU A 72 23.47 -59.29 0.86
CA GLU A 72 24.21 -59.94 1.95
C GLU A 72 25.01 -58.95 2.83
N SER A 73 25.27 -57.70 2.42
CA SER A 73 26.15 -56.78 3.18
C SER A 73 26.20 -55.37 2.57
N VAL A 74 26.86 -54.43 3.25
CA VAL A 74 27.33 -53.18 2.63
C VAL A 74 28.64 -53.44 1.88
N LEU A 75 28.65 -53.20 0.58
CA LEU A 75 29.84 -53.21 -0.27
C LEU A 75 30.41 -51.79 -0.37
N LEU A 76 31.54 -51.51 0.30
CA LEU A 76 32.15 -50.17 0.28
C LEU A 76 32.92 -49.90 -1.03
N THR A 77 33.64 -50.90 -1.54
CA THR A 77 34.31 -50.81 -2.84
C THR A 77 34.30 -52.18 -3.54
N PRO A 78 34.10 -52.23 -4.87
CA PRO A 78 34.31 -53.45 -5.65
C PRO A 78 35.81 -53.70 -5.89
N ALA A 79 36.17 -54.95 -6.24
CA ALA A 79 37.55 -55.34 -6.59
C ALA A 79 38.02 -54.80 -7.97
N THR A 80 37.90 -53.49 -8.16
CA THR A 80 38.30 -52.75 -9.37
C THR A 80 39.24 -51.60 -8.99
N PRO A 81 40.13 -51.13 -9.87
CA PRO A 81 41.08 -50.06 -9.54
C PRO A 81 40.39 -48.72 -9.24
N SER A 82 41.03 -47.90 -8.40
CA SER A 82 40.66 -46.49 -8.16
C SER A 82 39.23 -46.26 -7.67
N GLN A 83 38.78 -47.07 -6.72
CA GLN A 83 37.47 -46.92 -6.06
C GLN A 83 37.66 -46.32 -4.67
N SER A 84 36.72 -45.49 -4.21
CA SER A 84 36.59 -45.04 -2.83
C SER A 84 35.12 -45.15 -2.46
N GLY A 85 34.80 -45.62 -1.26
CA GLY A 85 33.42 -45.61 -0.82
C GLY A 85 33.26 -45.74 0.68
N SER A 86 32.18 -45.15 1.17
CA SER A 86 31.88 -45.02 2.58
C SER A 86 30.38 -45.15 2.87
N VAL A 87 30.06 -45.62 4.06
CA VAL A 87 28.70 -45.64 4.61
C VAL A 87 28.71 -44.94 5.97
N ILE A 88 27.70 -44.10 6.18
CA ILE A 88 27.49 -43.30 7.39
C ILE A 88 26.12 -43.62 7.99
N PHE A 89 26.05 -43.69 9.32
CA PHE A 89 24.83 -43.91 10.08
C PHE A 89 24.50 -42.62 10.87
N ALA A 90 23.31 -42.00 10.67
CA ALA A 90 22.95 -40.68 11.24
C ALA A 90 21.62 -40.68 12.05
N PRO A 91 21.49 -39.93 13.18
CA PRO A 91 22.54 -39.49 14.12
C PRO A 91 22.43 -40.17 15.50
N ALA A 92 23.58 -40.32 16.16
CA ALA A 92 23.69 -40.80 17.54
C ALA A 92 23.46 -39.67 18.57
N THR A 93 22.78 -40.04 19.65
CA THR A 93 22.59 -39.43 20.99
C THR A 93 22.59 -37.91 21.16
N ARG A 94 21.59 -37.37 21.87
CA ARG A 94 21.53 -35.95 22.30
C ARG A 94 22.72 -35.57 23.23
N THR A 95 23.29 -36.54 23.94
CA THR A 95 24.45 -36.39 24.83
C THR A 95 25.77 -36.66 24.10
N PRO A 96 26.83 -35.86 24.34
CA PRO A 96 28.17 -36.10 23.78
C PRO A 96 28.73 -37.46 24.20
N ILE A 97 29.22 -38.24 23.23
CA ILE A 97 29.78 -39.58 23.48
C ILE A 97 31.24 -39.43 23.93
N ASP A 98 31.56 -40.00 25.08
CA ASP A 98 32.93 -40.10 25.60
C ASP A 98 33.44 -41.55 25.77
N SER A 99 32.52 -42.53 25.74
CA SER A 99 32.80 -43.96 25.85
C SER A 99 31.82 -44.77 24.99
N PHE A 100 32.33 -45.71 24.19
CA PHE A 100 31.52 -46.56 23.32
C PHE A 100 32.16 -47.93 23.06
N SER A 101 31.34 -48.86 22.60
CA SER A 101 31.80 -50.13 22.04
C SER A 101 31.15 -50.38 20.68
N VAL A 102 31.88 -51.02 19.77
CA VAL A 102 31.35 -51.45 18.48
C VAL A 102 31.83 -52.85 18.11
N LYS A 103 30.90 -53.68 17.66
CA LYS A 103 31.14 -54.99 17.04
C LYS A 103 30.72 -54.93 15.59
N PHE A 104 31.52 -55.50 14.69
CA PHE A 104 31.14 -55.63 13.28
C PHE A 104 31.88 -56.78 12.60
N ASP A 105 31.24 -57.29 11.55
CA ASP A 105 31.82 -58.28 10.66
C ASP A 105 32.39 -57.58 9.44
N TYR A 106 33.58 -57.98 9.01
CA TYR A 106 34.22 -57.44 7.81
C TYR A 106 34.74 -58.56 6.91
N LYS A 107 34.75 -58.27 5.60
CA LYS A 107 35.29 -59.16 4.57
C LYS A 107 36.05 -58.36 3.54
N MET A 108 37.33 -58.67 3.39
CA MET A 108 38.22 -58.08 2.39
C MET A 108 38.79 -59.18 1.49
N GLY A 109 38.83 -58.95 0.18
CA GLY A 109 39.46 -59.90 -0.75
C GLY A 109 38.84 -59.91 -2.15
N GLY A 110 39.13 -60.94 -2.93
CA GLY A 110 38.59 -61.09 -4.29
C GLY A 110 39.30 -60.28 -5.39
N GLY A 111 40.30 -59.47 -5.02
CA GLY A 111 41.17 -58.74 -5.94
C GLY A 111 42.65 -59.12 -5.82
N THR A 112 43.54 -58.16 -5.97
CA THR A 112 45.01 -58.32 -5.91
C THR A 112 45.66 -57.93 -4.57
N GLY A 113 44.90 -57.48 -3.56
CA GLY A 113 45.37 -57.38 -2.16
C GLY A 113 45.52 -55.96 -1.57
N ALA A 114 44.64 -54.99 -1.88
CA ALA A 114 44.72 -53.61 -1.35
C ALA A 114 43.39 -52.81 -1.46
N ASP A 115 43.15 -51.71 -0.74
CA ASP A 115 44.06 -51.08 0.23
C ASP A 115 43.68 -51.35 1.70
N GLY A 116 42.40 -51.27 2.10
CA GLY A 116 41.97 -51.60 3.47
C GLY A 116 40.59 -51.02 3.83
N ILE A 117 40.18 -51.21 5.09
CA ILE A 117 38.91 -50.70 5.64
C ILE A 117 39.12 -49.97 6.97
N SER A 118 38.36 -48.90 7.22
CA SER A 118 38.34 -48.19 8.51
C SER A 118 36.95 -48.11 9.12
N PHE A 119 36.86 -48.28 10.44
CA PHE A 119 35.76 -47.78 11.26
C PHE A 119 36.05 -46.32 11.65
N ILE A 120 35.03 -45.46 11.64
CA ILE A 120 35.17 -44.02 11.89
C ILE A 120 34.13 -43.50 12.87
N ILE A 121 34.53 -42.49 13.66
CA ILE A 121 33.67 -41.61 14.45
C ILE A 121 33.89 -40.18 13.96
N PHE A 122 32.81 -39.48 13.61
CA PHE A 122 32.83 -38.11 13.08
C PHE A 122 31.89 -37.16 13.82
N ASN A 123 32.13 -35.85 13.75
CA ASN A 123 31.27 -34.85 14.36
C ASN A 123 30.13 -34.49 13.39
N VAL A 124 28.87 -34.63 13.83
CA VAL A 124 27.69 -34.32 13.00
C VAL A 124 27.51 -32.83 12.73
N GLU A 125 28.12 -31.95 13.53
CA GLU A 125 28.01 -30.47 13.41
C GLU A 125 29.05 -29.84 12.45
N SER A 126 29.93 -30.63 11.85
CA SER A 126 30.88 -30.15 10.82
C SER A 126 31.20 -31.27 9.82
N PRO A 127 30.37 -31.46 8.78
CA PRO A 127 30.53 -32.53 7.80
C PRO A 127 31.61 -32.17 6.77
N GLY A 128 32.87 -32.04 7.20
CA GLY A 128 33.99 -31.93 6.26
C GLY A 128 34.25 -33.26 5.53
N ASP A 129 34.40 -33.20 4.20
CA ASP A 129 34.75 -34.27 3.24
C ASP A 129 34.36 -35.70 3.70
N LEU A 130 33.08 -36.04 3.53
CA LEU A 130 32.46 -37.28 4.01
C LEU A 130 32.77 -38.53 3.16
N ASP A 131 33.78 -38.49 2.27
CA ASP A 131 34.42 -39.69 1.70
C ASP A 131 35.77 -39.98 2.40
N PRO A 132 35.74 -40.54 3.62
CA PRO A 132 36.94 -40.73 4.43
C PRO A 132 37.98 -41.68 3.83
N GLY A 133 37.58 -42.50 2.84
CA GLY A 133 38.40 -43.55 2.27
C GLY A 133 38.98 -44.50 3.32
N GLU A 134 40.09 -45.16 2.98
CA GLU A 134 40.75 -46.19 3.79
C GLU A 134 41.27 -45.73 5.17
N HIS A 135 41.55 -44.44 5.36
CA HIS A 135 42.19 -43.90 6.59
C HIS A 135 41.30 -42.93 7.38
N GLY A 136 40.02 -42.85 7.07
CA GLY A 136 39.12 -42.05 7.90
C GLY A 136 39.23 -40.53 7.69
N GLY A 137 39.66 -40.00 6.54
CA GLY A 137 39.44 -38.60 6.12
C GLY A 137 39.67 -37.45 7.11
N GLY A 138 40.64 -37.51 8.04
CA GLY A 138 40.84 -36.44 9.03
C GLY A 138 39.79 -36.40 10.16
N GLN A 139 38.99 -37.47 10.30
CA GLN A 139 37.94 -37.59 11.31
C GLN A 139 38.50 -37.65 12.76
N PRO A 140 37.70 -37.26 13.77
CA PRO A 140 38.07 -37.27 15.19
C PRO A 140 38.75 -38.57 15.66
N LEU A 141 38.22 -39.72 15.25
CA LEU A 141 38.79 -41.03 15.54
C LEU A 141 38.51 -42.01 14.40
N ALA A 142 39.54 -42.72 13.95
CA ALA A 142 39.42 -43.82 12.98
C ALA A 142 40.30 -45.00 13.39
N VAL A 143 39.78 -46.21 13.19
CA VAL A 143 40.52 -47.46 13.38
C VAL A 143 40.60 -48.18 12.04
N SER A 144 41.80 -48.19 11.47
CA SER A 144 42.09 -48.69 10.13
C SER A 144 42.68 -50.09 10.17
N LEU A 145 42.22 -50.96 9.27
CA LEU A 145 42.73 -52.29 8.96
C LEU A 145 43.29 -52.26 7.53
N ASP A 146 44.60 -52.08 7.41
CA ASP A 146 45.31 -51.81 6.15
C ASP A 146 46.04 -53.09 5.66
N THR A 147 45.83 -53.37 4.38
CA THR A 147 46.32 -54.55 3.65
C THR A 147 47.43 -54.22 2.63
N TYR A 148 47.67 -52.93 2.35
CA TYR A 148 48.65 -52.49 1.36
C TYR A 148 50.05 -52.23 1.94
N GLN A 149 51.07 -52.69 1.22
CA GLN A 149 52.47 -52.67 1.67
C GLN A 149 53.27 -51.46 1.18
N GLY A 150 52.70 -50.26 1.32
CA GLY A 150 53.34 -49.02 0.85
C GLY A 150 54.54 -48.56 1.69
N ASN A 151 54.54 -48.75 3.02
CA ASN A 151 55.51 -48.13 3.94
C ASN A 151 56.01 -49.08 5.07
N ALA A 152 57.28 -48.89 5.46
CA ALA A 152 58.17 -49.43 6.51
C ALA A 152 57.81 -50.60 7.48
N ALA A 153 56.56 -51.05 7.66
CA ALA A 153 56.18 -52.07 8.65
C ALA A 153 56.18 -53.52 8.11
N GLY A 154 55.93 -53.72 6.81
CA GLY A 154 55.91 -55.03 6.16
C GLY A 154 54.74 -55.93 6.59
N GLY A 155 53.74 -56.10 5.70
CA GLY A 155 52.55 -56.92 5.94
C GLY A 155 51.32 -56.12 6.35
N ASN A 156 50.21 -56.83 6.59
CA ASN A 156 48.95 -56.27 7.11
C ASN A 156 49.19 -55.55 8.44
N HIS A 157 48.45 -54.49 8.73
CA HIS A 157 48.57 -53.77 9.98
C HIS A 157 47.26 -53.08 10.36
N ALA A 158 47.12 -52.78 11.65
CA ALA A 158 46.06 -51.92 12.15
C ALA A 158 46.65 -50.60 12.60
N GLU A 159 45.86 -49.52 12.48
CA GLU A 159 46.26 -48.17 12.85
C GLU A 159 45.12 -47.43 13.55
N ILE A 160 45.43 -46.74 14.64
CA ILE A 160 44.54 -45.76 15.28
C ILE A 160 44.93 -44.39 14.73
N LEU A 161 43.98 -43.67 14.15
CA LEU A 161 44.15 -42.29 13.72
C LEU A 161 43.23 -41.39 14.53
N SER A 162 43.73 -40.22 14.93
CA SER A 162 42.90 -39.14 15.49
C SER A 162 43.20 -37.86 14.73
N TYR A 163 42.16 -37.25 14.15
CA TYR A 163 42.26 -36.10 13.24
C TYR A 163 43.30 -36.33 12.13
N GLY A 164 43.29 -37.52 11.53
CA GLY A 164 44.22 -37.94 10.48
C GLY A 164 45.67 -38.18 10.94
N THR A 165 45.97 -38.05 12.24
CA THR A 165 47.30 -38.32 12.81
C THR A 165 47.34 -39.74 13.37
N SER A 166 48.31 -40.54 12.91
CA SER A 166 48.56 -41.89 13.44
C SER A 166 49.01 -41.84 14.91
N ILE A 167 48.20 -42.42 15.79
CA ILE A 167 48.43 -42.56 17.23
C ILE A 167 49.22 -43.84 17.52
N SER A 168 48.81 -44.95 16.92
CA SER A 168 49.45 -46.25 17.08
C SER A 168 49.27 -47.09 15.83
N ARG A 169 50.35 -47.74 15.37
CA ARG A 169 50.34 -48.63 14.20
C ARG A 169 51.04 -49.93 14.54
N VAL A 170 50.33 -51.04 14.41
CA VAL A 170 50.81 -52.37 14.84
C VAL A 170 50.63 -53.38 13.70
N PRO A 171 51.67 -54.19 13.37
CA PRO A 171 51.54 -55.24 12.37
C PRO A 171 50.56 -56.32 12.84
N VAL A 172 49.69 -56.75 11.93
CA VAL A 172 48.68 -57.79 12.17
C VAL A 172 49.17 -59.09 11.53
N ALA A 173 49.39 -60.11 12.37
CA ALA A 173 49.88 -61.41 11.90
C ALA A 173 48.80 -62.21 11.14
N GLN A 174 47.53 -61.89 11.36
CA GLN A 174 46.38 -62.47 10.67
C GLN A 174 46.28 -61.95 9.22
N THR A 175 45.83 -62.82 8.31
CA THR A 175 45.55 -62.41 6.92
C THR A 175 44.18 -61.73 6.87
N LEU A 176 44.18 -60.41 6.72
CA LEU A 176 42.99 -59.57 6.74
C LEU A 176 42.17 -59.69 5.43
N ASP A 177 42.81 -59.97 4.30
CA ASP A 177 42.21 -59.98 2.95
C ASP A 177 41.98 -61.38 2.36
N ASN A 178 41.55 -62.32 3.20
CA ASN A 178 41.40 -63.74 2.83
C ASN A 178 40.07 -64.07 2.09
N ASN A 179 39.28 -63.05 1.75
CA ASN A 179 37.94 -63.14 1.15
C ASN A 179 36.92 -63.96 1.96
N ARG A 180 37.06 -63.97 3.29
CA ARG A 180 36.10 -64.59 4.23
C ARG A 180 35.73 -63.56 5.31
N TRP A 181 34.54 -63.78 5.89
CA TRP A 181 34.05 -62.97 6.99
C TRP A 181 34.94 -63.18 8.23
N GLN A 182 35.23 -62.07 8.90
CA GLN A 182 36.04 -61.96 10.10
C GLN A 182 35.38 -60.95 11.02
N HIS A 183 35.69 -60.99 12.31
CA HIS A 183 34.99 -60.21 13.32
C HIS A 183 35.94 -59.20 13.97
N ALA A 184 35.45 -58.01 14.25
CA ALA A 184 36.17 -56.95 14.93
C ALA A 184 35.37 -56.42 16.11
N PHE A 185 36.06 -56.17 17.22
CA PHE A 185 35.53 -55.50 18.39
C PHE A 185 36.42 -54.33 18.78
N ILE A 186 35.81 -53.16 18.93
CA ILE A 186 36.46 -51.95 19.41
C ILE A 186 35.78 -51.49 20.70
N LEU A 187 36.57 -51.21 21.73
CA LEU A 187 36.15 -50.56 22.96
C LEU A 187 36.94 -49.26 23.11
N PHE A 188 36.23 -48.15 23.26
CA PHE A 188 36.81 -46.87 23.63
C PHE A 188 36.18 -46.42 24.95
N GLU A 189 36.99 -46.37 26.00
CA GLU A 189 36.53 -46.00 27.33
C GLU A 189 37.67 -45.27 28.04
N ASN A 190 37.34 -44.25 28.83
CA ASN A 190 38.33 -43.49 29.61
C ASN A 190 39.47 -42.88 28.76
N GLY A 191 39.22 -42.60 27.47
CA GLY A 191 40.23 -42.08 26.55
C GLY A 191 41.24 -43.11 26.03
N GLU A 192 41.01 -44.40 26.26
CA GLU A 192 41.85 -45.51 25.81
C GLU A 192 41.09 -46.41 24.82
N LEU A 193 41.77 -46.89 23.77
CA LEU A 193 41.19 -47.72 22.72
C LEU A 193 41.76 -49.14 22.72
N THR A 194 40.86 -50.11 22.73
CA THR A 194 41.16 -51.54 22.57
C THR A 194 40.56 -52.05 21.26
N LEU A 195 41.33 -52.84 20.50
CA LEU A 195 40.90 -53.52 19.28
C LEU A 195 41.23 -54.99 19.38
N VAL A 196 40.21 -55.84 19.24
CA VAL A 196 40.35 -57.29 19.14
C VAL A 196 39.84 -57.73 17.78
N LEU A 197 40.65 -58.53 17.08
CA LEU A 197 40.26 -59.19 15.84
C LEU A 197 40.10 -60.68 16.08
N GLN A 198 39.11 -61.26 15.44
CA GLN A 198 38.89 -62.70 15.48
C GLN A 198 38.86 -63.27 14.07
N ASP A 199 39.64 -64.34 13.88
CA ASP A 199 39.63 -65.07 12.63
C ASP A 199 38.40 -65.98 12.49
N GLU A 200 38.20 -66.49 11.29
CA GLU A 200 37.14 -67.46 10.96
C GLU A 200 37.17 -68.76 11.78
N TRP A 201 38.28 -69.07 12.46
CA TRP A 201 38.43 -70.22 13.35
C TRP A 201 38.26 -69.84 14.81
N LEU A 202 37.73 -68.64 15.05
CA LEU A 202 37.39 -68.09 16.36
C LEU A 202 38.63 -67.80 17.21
N ASN A 203 39.83 -67.71 16.60
CA ASN A 203 41.02 -67.30 17.33
C ASN A 203 41.03 -65.78 17.47
N GLU A 204 40.96 -65.31 18.71
CA GLU A 204 41.05 -63.89 19.04
C GLU A 204 42.51 -63.44 19.14
N THR A 205 42.77 -62.25 18.60
CA THR A 205 44.04 -61.56 18.72
C THR A 205 43.77 -60.11 19.09
N THR A 206 44.15 -59.73 20.31
CA THR A 206 44.18 -58.32 20.72
C THR A 206 45.29 -57.59 19.94
N ILE A 207 44.89 -56.60 19.15
CA ILE A 207 45.79 -55.79 18.32
C ILE A 207 46.18 -54.50 19.05
N PHE A 208 45.21 -53.85 19.66
CA PHE A 208 45.41 -52.72 20.57
C PHE A 208 44.86 -53.11 21.94
N ASP A 209 45.65 -52.88 22.98
CA ASP A 209 45.31 -53.15 24.38
C ASP A 209 45.39 -51.81 25.13
N ALA A 210 44.22 -51.20 25.39
CA ALA A 210 44.06 -49.93 26.09
C ALA A 210 45.06 -48.84 25.65
N VAL A 211 45.07 -48.52 24.36
CA VAL A 211 45.99 -47.51 23.80
C VAL A 211 45.42 -46.12 24.02
N PRO A 212 46.09 -45.21 24.74
CA PRO A 212 45.58 -43.85 24.96
C PRO A 212 45.47 -43.07 23.65
N VAL A 213 44.35 -42.37 23.47
CA VAL A 213 44.09 -41.45 22.35
C VAL A 213 44.09 -40.01 22.90
N PRO A 214 45.24 -39.31 22.89
CA PRO A 214 45.36 -38.03 23.56
C PRO A 214 44.55 -36.93 22.85
N GLY A 215 43.75 -36.18 23.61
CA GLY A 215 43.04 -35.01 23.09
C GLY A 215 41.68 -35.30 22.46
N PHE A 216 41.16 -36.52 22.59
CA PHE A 216 39.75 -36.80 22.27
C PHE A 216 38.85 -36.11 23.31
N SER A 217 38.01 -35.18 22.85
CA SER A 217 36.96 -34.55 23.65
C SER A 217 35.61 -35.21 23.33
N PRO A 218 34.66 -35.28 24.28
CA PRO A 218 33.32 -35.78 23.99
C PRO A 218 32.71 -35.00 22.81
N ILE A 219 32.14 -35.72 21.85
CA ILE A 219 31.56 -35.15 20.64
C ILE A 219 30.16 -35.70 20.42
N ARG A 220 29.29 -34.87 19.83
CA ARG A 220 28.05 -35.37 19.22
C ARG A 220 28.47 -36.07 17.93
N ALA A 221 28.48 -37.39 18.00
CA ALA A 221 29.17 -38.22 17.03
C ALA A 221 28.21 -39.00 16.14
N GLY A 222 28.52 -39.07 14.85
CA GLY A 222 28.05 -40.16 14.00
C GLY A 222 29.15 -41.21 13.85
N TYR A 223 28.80 -42.40 13.38
CA TYR A 223 29.76 -43.46 13.08
C TYR A 223 29.57 -44.01 11.66
N GLY A 224 30.56 -44.74 11.17
CA GLY A 224 30.53 -45.26 9.80
C GLY A 224 31.72 -46.14 9.44
N PHE A 225 31.83 -46.46 8.15
CA PHE A 225 32.95 -47.19 7.58
C PHE A 225 33.42 -46.58 6.25
N GLY A 226 34.72 -46.71 5.95
CA GLY A 226 35.31 -46.27 4.69
C GLY A 226 36.38 -47.20 4.15
N ALA A 227 36.49 -47.30 2.82
CA ALA A 227 37.47 -48.15 2.14
C ALA A 227 37.91 -47.54 0.79
N ARG A 228 39.07 -47.99 0.28
CA ARG A 228 39.60 -47.56 -1.02
C ARG A 228 40.33 -48.69 -1.75
N THR A 229 40.40 -48.58 -3.08
CA THR A 229 41.32 -49.34 -3.93
C THR A 229 42.19 -48.41 -4.77
N GLY A 230 43.47 -48.78 -4.93
CA GLY A 230 44.44 -48.09 -5.78
C GLY A 230 44.79 -48.91 -7.02
N GLY A 231 46.09 -49.10 -7.25
CA GLY A 231 46.60 -49.97 -8.32
C GLY A 231 46.49 -51.47 -8.01
N ALA A 232 46.39 -51.82 -6.73
CA ALA A 232 45.95 -53.14 -6.26
C ALA A 232 44.53 -53.01 -5.70
N THR A 233 43.78 -54.11 -5.70
CA THR A 233 42.32 -54.08 -5.51
C THR A 233 41.86 -55.14 -4.52
N ASN A 234 40.78 -54.88 -3.81
CA ASN A 234 39.99 -55.85 -3.05
C ASN A 234 38.56 -55.33 -3.01
N ALA A 235 37.60 -56.24 -2.89
CA ALA A 235 36.27 -55.88 -2.45
C ALA A 235 36.30 -55.72 -0.93
N HIS A 236 35.66 -54.67 -0.41
CA HIS A 236 35.58 -54.37 1.03
C HIS A 236 34.13 -54.35 1.46
N ARG A 237 33.78 -55.19 2.44
CA ARG A 237 32.40 -55.40 2.89
C ARG A 237 32.28 -55.36 4.41
N VAL A 238 31.14 -54.87 4.90
CA VAL A 238 30.78 -54.83 6.32
C VAL A 238 29.38 -55.39 6.53
N ASP A 239 29.22 -56.14 7.62
CA ASP A 239 27.95 -56.70 8.06
C ASP A 239 27.85 -56.75 9.60
N ASN A 240 26.68 -57.04 10.16
CA ASN A 240 26.43 -57.26 11.60
C ASN A 240 27.00 -56.17 12.53
N VAL A 241 26.74 -54.90 12.20
CA VAL A 241 27.24 -53.76 12.99
C VAL A 241 26.36 -53.57 14.23
N ARG A 242 26.99 -53.54 15.40
CA ARG A 242 26.35 -53.24 16.69
C ARG A 242 27.17 -52.19 17.42
N PHE A 243 26.58 -51.02 17.67
CA PHE A 243 27.22 -49.90 18.35
C PHE A 243 26.49 -49.59 19.67
N LYS A 244 27.21 -49.45 20.78
CA LYS A 244 26.64 -49.14 22.11
C LYS A 244 27.43 -48.04 22.81
N VAL A 245 26.74 -47.07 23.39
CA VAL A 245 27.31 -46.09 24.33
C VAL A 245 27.38 -46.76 25.71
N VAL A 246 28.53 -46.70 26.37
CA VAL A 246 28.73 -47.40 27.64
C VAL A 246 28.13 -46.58 28.78
N GLY A 247 27.13 -47.14 29.50
CA GLY A 247 26.59 -46.59 30.76
C GLY A 247 25.21 -45.92 30.74
N LEU A 248 24.32 -46.21 29.78
CA LEU A 248 23.01 -45.51 29.65
C LEU A 248 21.77 -46.41 29.41
N ASP A 249 21.86 -47.73 29.53
CA ASP A 249 20.69 -48.60 29.29
C ASP A 249 20.17 -49.14 30.65
N ASN A 250 18.96 -48.70 31.05
CA ASN A 250 18.17 -49.07 32.25
C ASN A 250 18.36 -48.27 33.56
N ASP A 251 18.43 -46.93 33.48
CA ASP A 251 18.55 -46.02 34.62
C ASP A 251 17.64 -44.80 34.39
N CYS A 252 16.36 -44.93 34.74
CA CYS A 252 15.27 -43.98 34.43
C CYS A 252 15.50 -42.58 35.00
N ASP A 253 16.26 -42.48 36.12
CA ASP A 253 16.60 -41.21 36.77
C ASP A 253 18.05 -40.79 36.51
N ALA A 254 18.73 -41.48 35.58
CA ALA A 254 20.06 -41.21 35.07
C ALA A 254 21.13 -40.99 36.17
N ASN A 255 20.93 -41.58 37.36
CA ASN A 255 21.77 -41.32 38.52
C ASN A 255 23.05 -42.20 38.56
N GLY A 256 23.19 -43.08 37.56
CA GLY A 256 24.24 -44.07 37.41
C GLY A 256 23.96 -45.40 38.11
N THR A 257 22.73 -45.64 38.60
CA THR A 257 22.32 -46.86 39.31
C THR A 257 21.14 -47.49 38.57
N PRO A 258 21.30 -48.66 37.93
CA PRO A 258 20.22 -49.26 37.16
C PRO A 258 18.93 -49.45 37.98
N ASP A 259 17.79 -49.26 37.32
CA ASP A 259 16.43 -49.25 37.89
C ASP A 259 16.14 -50.51 38.73
N ASP A 260 16.59 -51.67 38.26
CA ASP A 260 16.42 -52.96 38.95
C ASP A 260 17.16 -53.05 40.31
N CYS A 261 18.12 -52.15 40.54
CA CYS A 261 18.87 -52.05 41.78
C CYS A 261 18.33 -50.88 42.69
N GLN A 262 17.23 -50.22 42.31
CA GLN A 262 16.59 -49.11 43.03
C GLN A 262 15.37 -49.55 43.89
N THR A 263 14.86 -48.64 44.74
CA THR A 263 13.85 -49.02 45.77
C THR A 263 12.43 -48.85 45.23
N ASP A 264 11.70 -49.94 45.07
CA ASP A 264 10.26 -49.97 44.79
C ASP A 264 9.47 -50.13 46.12
N SER A 265 8.78 -49.07 46.56
CA SER A 265 8.06 -49.04 47.84
C SER A 265 6.60 -49.49 47.74
N ASN A 266 5.99 -49.37 46.56
CA ASN A 266 4.59 -49.74 46.33
C ASN A 266 4.47 -51.21 45.84
N ASN A 267 5.61 -51.78 45.42
CA ASN A 267 5.89 -53.16 45.03
C ASN A 267 5.20 -53.58 43.71
N ASP A 268 4.94 -52.64 42.80
CA ASP A 268 4.30 -52.87 41.50
C ASP A 268 5.27 -53.24 40.37
N GLY A 269 6.58 -53.19 40.63
CA GLY A 269 7.63 -53.51 39.68
C GLY A 269 8.26 -52.30 39.00
N VAL A 270 7.88 -51.07 39.37
CA VAL A 270 8.50 -49.81 38.94
C VAL A 270 9.19 -49.18 40.16
N PRO A 271 10.49 -48.81 40.10
CA PRO A 271 11.14 -48.14 41.23
C PRO A 271 10.49 -46.80 41.54
N ASN A 272 10.54 -46.36 42.79
CA ASN A 272 9.92 -45.08 43.21
C ASN A 272 10.38 -43.85 42.41
N ALA A 273 11.59 -43.89 41.85
CA ALA A 273 12.09 -42.80 41.01
C ALA A 273 11.42 -42.80 39.63
N CYS A 274 10.91 -43.94 39.17
CA CYS A 274 10.26 -44.12 37.87
C CYS A 274 8.72 -44.18 37.98
N ASP A 275 8.14 -43.96 39.16
CA ASP A 275 6.68 -43.98 39.37
C ASP A 275 6.05 -42.82 38.57
N ASP A 276 5.01 -43.12 37.79
CA ASP A 276 4.22 -42.19 36.97
C ASP A 276 2.75 -42.32 37.45
N ASP A 277 2.33 -41.38 38.32
CA ASP A 277 1.08 -41.51 39.07
C ASP A 277 -0.17 -41.20 38.21
N ASP A 278 -0.04 -40.42 37.14
CA ASP A 278 -1.16 -40.02 36.27
C ASP A 278 -1.18 -40.74 34.91
N GLY A 279 -0.11 -41.44 34.56
CA GLY A 279 -0.02 -42.41 33.47
C GLY A 279 0.21 -41.78 32.11
N ASP A 280 0.85 -40.61 32.06
CA ASP A 280 1.16 -39.87 30.85
C ASP A 280 2.51 -40.28 30.20
N GLY A 281 3.30 -41.10 30.91
CA GLY A 281 4.60 -41.58 30.47
C GLY A 281 5.79 -40.80 31.03
N VAL A 282 5.60 -39.79 31.88
CA VAL A 282 6.65 -39.03 32.58
C VAL A 282 6.69 -39.41 34.07
N PRO A 283 7.85 -39.84 34.61
CA PRO A 283 7.94 -40.15 36.04
C PRO A 283 7.75 -38.92 36.93
N ASN A 284 7.06 -39.07 38.06
CA ASN A 284 6.69 -38.06 39.06
C ASN A 284 7.82 -37.09 39.51
N HIS A 285 9.09 -37.43 39.30
CA HIS A 285 10.22 -36.58 39.67
C HIS A 285 10.73 -35.68 38.53
N GLU A 286 10.35 -36.01 37.29
CA GLU A 286 10.59 -35.24 36.07
C GLU A 286 9.30 -34.62 35.51
N ASP A 287 8.15 -35.06 36.02
CA ASP A 287 6.80 -34.55 35.78
C ASP A 287 6.74 -33.04 36.06
N GLN A 288 6.56 -32.28 34.98
CA GLN A 288 6.48 -30.82 35.03
C GLN A 288 5.05 -30.36 35.32
N CYS A 289 4.06 -31.21 35.04
CA CYS A 289 2.65 -30.97 35.27
C CYS A 289 1.94 -32.01 36.15
N PRO A 290 2.20 -32.03 37.47
CA PRO A 290 1.73 -33.11 38.33
C PRO A 290 0.20 -33.31 38.32
N GLU A 291 -0.23 -34.56 38.10
CA GLU A 291 -1.62 -35.02 37.93
C GLU A 291 -2.18 -34.91 36.49
N PHE A 292 -1.40 -34.44 35.51
CA PHE A 292 -1.83 -34.19 34.13
C PHE A 292 -0.73 -34.50 33.11
N ASP A 293 -1.14 -34.70 31.84
CA ASP A 293 -0.27 -35.18 30.76
C ASP A 293 0.68 -34.09 30.22
N ASP A 294 1.99 -34.28 30.41
CA ASP A 294 3.09 -33.42 29.97
C ASP A 294 3.21 -33.32 28.42
N HIS A 295 2.51 -34.16 27.65
CA HIS A 295 2.57 -34.16 26.18
C HIS A 295 1.45 -33.35 25.52
N VAL A 296 0.52 -32.82 26.31
CA VAL A 296 -0.55 -31.97 25.80
C VAL A 296 -0.09 -30.52 25.93
N ASP A 297 0.46 -30.02 24.83
CA ASP A 297 1.01 -28.68 24.66
C ASP A 297 0.44 -28.13 23.34
N ALA A 298 -0.61 -27.32 23.43
CA ALA A 298 -1.44 -26.93 22.31
C ALA A 298 -0.81 -25.82 21.45
N ASP A 299 0.07 -24.99 22.02
CA ASP A 299 0.78 -23.93 21.31
C ASP A 299 2.24 -24.25 20.99
N GLY A 300 2.81 -25.29 21.60
CA GLY A 300 4.14 -25.80 21.32
C GLY A 300 5.27 -25.03 22.02
N ASP A 301 4.99 -24.29 23.09
CA ASP A 301 6.00 -23.53 23.85
C ASP A 301 6.89 -24.43 24.75
N GLY A 302 6.44 -25.66 24.99
CA GLY A 302 7.13 -26.66 25.81
C GLY A 302 6.62 -26.77 27.25
N VAL A 303 5.55 -26.07 27.62
CA VAL A 303 4.79 -26.20 28.87
C VAL A 303 3.45 -26.87 28.59
N ALA A 304 3.05 -27.85 29.39
CA ALA A 304 1.81 -28.58 29.14
C ALA A 304 0.56 -27.76 29.53
N ASP A 305 -0.50 -27.79 28.72
CA ASP A 305 -1.75 -27.00 28.79
C ASP A 305 -2.35 -26.85 30.21
N ARG A 306 -2.18 -27.87 31.05
CA ARG A 306 -2.81 -27.94 32.38
C ARG A 306 -1.99 -27.23 33.46
N CYS A 307 -0.73 -26.95 33.17
CA CYS A 307 0.23 -26.26 34.02
C CYS A 307 0.80 -25.00 33.40
N ASP A 308 0.47 -24.79 32.14
CA ASP A 308 0.65 -23.57 31.40
C ASP A 308 -0.37 -22.49 31.88
N PRO A 309 0.10 -21.30 32.29
CA PRO A 309 -0.79 -20.15 32.53
C PRO A 309 -1.53 -19.70 31.26
N CYS A 310 -0.98 -19.98 30.09
CA CYS A 310 -1.39 -19.54 28.76
C CYS A 310 -1.45 -20.69 27.73
N PRO A 311 -2.33 -21.70 27.94
CA PRO A 311 -2.32 -23.01 27.26
C PRO A 311 -2.51 -23.05 25.74
N ASN A 312 -2.59 -21.91 25.06
CA ASN A 312 -2.79 -21.84 23.62
C ASN A 312 -1.98 -20.69 22.99
N ASP A 313 -0.95 -20.23 23.68
CA ASP A 313 -0.19 -19.04 23.34
C ASP A 313 1.30 -19.13 23.71
N SER A 314 2.15 -19.37 22.72
CA SER A 314 3.62 -19.26 22.85
C SER A 314 4.05 -17.86 22.41
N PRO A 315 4.54 -16.99 23.31
CA PRO A 315 5.45 -17.34 24.43
C PRO A 315 4.92 -17.06 25.88
N ASP A 316 3.68 -17.41 26.18
CA ASP A 316 2.98 -17.20 27.46
C ASP A 316 2.71 -15.73 27.81
N ASP A 317 3.35 -15.23 28.88
CA ASP A 317 3.19 -13.91 29.51
C ASP A 317 4.59 -13.28 29.52
N SER A 318 4.93 -12.62 28.41
CA SER A 318 6.28 -12.11 28.12
C SER A 318 6.76 -11.05 29.11
N ASP A 319 5.84 -10.29 29.72
CA ASP A 319 6.16 -9.21 30.65
C ASP A 319 5.94 -9.55 32.14
N GLY A 320 5.24 -10.64 32.43
CA GLY A 320 5.05 -11.22 33.74
C GLY A 320 3.94 -10.56 34.58
N ASP A 321 2.92 -10.00 33.95
CA ASP A 321 1.79 -9.32 34.59
C ASP A 321 0.62 -10.25 34.98
N GLY A 322 0.64 -11.48 34.48
CA GLY A 322 -0.36 -12.52 34.67
C GLY A 322 -1.46 -12.60 33.60
N VAL A 323 -1.29 -11.94 32.45
CA VAL A 323 -2.10 -12.04 31.23
C VAL A 323 -1.25 -12.69 30.13
N CYS A 324 -1.88 -13.48 29.26
CA CYS A 324 -1.19 -14.15 28.16
C CYS A 324 -1.00 -13.18 26.99
N ASP A 325 0.14 -13.18 26.30
CA ASP A 325 0.50 -12.31 25.18
C ASP A 325 -0.58 -12.19 24.08
N SER A 326 -1.37 -13.23 23.87
CA SER A 326 -2.50 -13.31 22.93
C SER A 326 -3.78 -12.67 23.44
N ASP A 327 -3.93 -12.58 24.75
CA ASP A 327 -5.00 -11.90 25.49
C ASP A 327 -4.53 -10.55 26.08
N ASP A 328 -3.24 -10.22 25.92
CA ASP A 328 -2.54 -9.03 26.38
C ASP A 328 -3.06 -7.83 25.59
N ILE A 329 -3.43 -6.77 26.30
CA ILE A 329 -3.84 -5.52 25.66
C ILE A 329 -2.62 -4.93 24.91
N CYS A 330 -1.41 -5.25 25.38
CA CYS A 330 -0.16 -4.63 25.04
C CYS A 330 1.03 -5.61 24.99
N ALA A 331 0.97 -6.60 24.10
CA ALA A 331 2.02 -7.61 23.86
C ALA A 331 3.45 -7.23 24.34
N GLY A 332 3.81 -7.73 25.54
CA GLY A 332 5.13 -7.56 26.16
C GLY A 332 5.29 -6.30 27.04
N VAL A 333 4.19 -5.70 27.47
CA VAL A 333 4.11 -4.57 28.41
C VAL A 333 3.02 -4.83 29.47
N ASP A 334 3.42 -4.82 30.74
CA ASP A 334 2.53 -5.05 31.91
C ASP A 334 1.21 -4.25 31.85
N ASP A 335 0.07 -4.95 31.70
CA ASP A 335 -1.31 -4.43 31.70
C ASP A 335 -1.68 -3.75 33.02
N ASN A 336 -0.92 -3.96 34.10
CA ASN A 336 -1.06 -3.23 35.36
C ASN A 336 -0.18 -1.98 35.44
N GLY A 337 0.39 -1.58 34.31
CA GLY A 337 1.16 -0.35 34.15
C GLY A 337 0.35 0.91 34.50
N PRO A 338 1.03 2.08 34.57
CA PRO A 338 0.32 3.36 34.69
C PRO A 338 -0.59 3.56 33.48
N ASP A 339 -1.84 3.94 33.75
CA ASP A 339 -2.87 4.34 32.79
C ASP A 339 -3.32 5.75 33.26
N ASP A 340 -2.80 6.79 32.60
CA ASP A 340 -2.90 8.18 33.05
C ASP A 340 -4.23 8.87 32.65
N ASP A 341 -4.89 8.43 31.58
CA ASP A 341 -6.20 8.95 31.13
C ASP A 341 -7.40 8.05 31.48
N GLY A 342 -7.17 6.79 31.82
CA GLY A 342 -8.17 5.86 32.32
C GLY A 342 -8.93 5.10 31.22
N ASP A 343 -8.37 4.95 30.02
CA ASP A 343 -8.94 4.19 28.91
C ASP A 343 -8.78 2.66 29.04
N SER A 344 -7.95 2.22 29.99
CA SER A 344 -7.59 0.83 30.27
C SER A 344 -6.51 0.25 29.34
N ILE A 345 -5.77 1.08 28.61
CA ILE A 345 -4.53 0.74 27.91
C ILE A 345 -3.35 1.36 28.70
N PRO A 346 -2.32 0.57 29.08
CA PRO A 346 -1.15 1.11 29.76
C PRO A 346 -0.36 2.14 28.93
N ASN A 347 0.13 3.20 29.58
CA ASN A 347 0.88 4.30 28.94
C ASN A 347 2.07 3.88 28.04
N GLU A 348 2.65 2.69 28.24
CA GLU A 348 3.83 2.23 27.49
C GLU A 348 3.48 1.64 26.11
N CYS A 349 2.21 1.31 25.89
CA CYS A 349 1.66 0.77 24.65
C CYS A 349 0.45 1.57 24.14
N ASP A 350 -0.07 2.47 24.97
CA ASP A 350 -1.07 3.46 24.60
C ASP A 350 -0.48 4.46 23.57
N PRO A 351 -1.05 4.58 22.36
CA PRO A 351 -0.63 5.57 21.38
C PRO A 351 -0.83 7.01 21.90
N CYS A 352 -1.74 7.19 22.85
CA CYS A 352 -2.18 8.45 23.41
C CYS A 352 -2.27 8.45 24.94
N PRO A 353 -1.13 8.30 25.68
CA PRO A 353 -1.08 8.02 27.13
C PRO A 353 -1.67 9.05 28.09
N ASN A 354 -2.33 10.10 27.59
CA ASN A 354 -2.94 11.15 28.39
C ASN A 354 -4.29 11.58 27.83
N ASP A 355 -4.90 10.79 26.94
CA ASP A 355 -6.08 11.14 26.19
C ASP A 355 -7.02 9.95 25.98
N ASN A 356 -8.31 10.16 26.27
CA ASN A 356 -9.35 9.15 26.10
C ASN A 356 -10.65 9.81 25.64
N PRO A 357 -11.18 9.48 24.44
CA PRO A 357 -10.68 8.43 23.53
C PRO A 357 -9.35 8.81 22.86
N ASP A 358 -8.53 7.80 22.57
CA ASP A 358 -7.15 7.93 22.10
C ASP A 358 -7.08 8.61 20.74
N ASP A 359 -7.40 7.86 19.67
CA ASP A 359 -7.36 8.21 18.26
C ASP A 359 -8.67 7.68 17.65
N SER A 360 -9.67 8.54 17.60
CA SER A 360 -11.05 8.19 17.28
C SER A 360 -11.26 7.84 15.81
N ASP A 361 -10.37 8.28 14.91
CA ASP A 361 -10.46 8.06 13.47
C ASP A 361 -9.40 7.10 12.91
N GLY A 362 -8.36 6.79 13.69
CA GLY A 362 -7.38 5.75 13.42
C GLY A 362 -6.18 6.21 12.58
N ASP A 363 -5.85 7.50 12.61
CA ASP A 363 -4.78 8.12 11.82
C ASP A 363 -3.39 8.13 12.48
N GLY A 364 -3.31 7.70 13.73
CA GLY A 364 -2.10 7.69 14.55
C GLY A 364 -1.81 8.99 15.29
N VAL A 365 -2.75 9.94 15.33
CA VAL A 365 -2.72 11.20 16.08
C VAL A 365 -3.80 11.14 17.17
N CYS A 366 -3.42 11.57 18.38
CA CYS A 366 -4.38 11.56 19.49
C CYS A 366 -5.45 12.64 19.33
N ASP A 367 -6.71 12.38 19.66
CA ASP A 367 -7.87 13.28 19.60
C ASP A 367 -7.61 14.69 20.21
N SER A 368 -6.72 14.78 21.20
CA SER A 368 -6.31 16.02 21.88
C SER A 368 -5.27 16.84 21.11
N ASN A 369 -4.54 16.20 20.20
CA ASN A 369 -3.57 16.77 19.27
C ASN A 369 -4.07 16.78 17.82
N ASP A 370 -5.18 16.07 17.58
CA ASP A 370 -5.89 15.95 16.33
C ASP A 370 -6.28 17.36 15.83
N ILE A 371 -5.88 17.64 14.60
CA ILE A 371 -6.15 18.91 13.94
C ILE A 371 -7.65 19.00 13.65
N CYS A 372 -8.30 17.86 13.46
CA CYS A 372 -9.60 17.65 12.87
C CYS A 372 -10.58 16.70 13.58
N ALA A 373 -10.43 16.45 14.87
CA ALA A 373 -11.39 15.79 15.77
C ALA A 373 -12.30 14.71 15.11
N GLY A 374 -11.78 13.50 14.94
CA GLY A 374 -12.52 12.35 14.40
C GLY A 374 -12.56 12.32 12.87
N VAL A 375 -11.55 12.93 12.25
CA VAL A 375 -11.22 12.90 10.84
C VAL A 375 -9.72 12.66 10.74
N ASP A 376 -9.34 11.69 9.91
CA ASP A 376 -7.94 11.33 9.65
C ASP A 376 -7.12 12.55 9.18
N ASP A 377 -6.15 12.99 10.00
CA ASP A 377 -5.19 14.07 9.76
C ASP A 377 -4.27 13.78 8.56
N ASN A 378 -4.19 12.52 8.10
CA ASN A 378 -3.51 12.13 6.86
C ASN A 378 -4.47 11.95 5.67
N GLY A 379 -5.73 12.35 5.84
CA GLY A 379 -6.72 12.38 4.77
C GLY A 379 -6.30 13.29 3.60
N PRO A 380 -7.01 13.22 2.46
CA PRO A 380 -6.74 14.10 1.33
C PRO A 380 -6.75 15.58 1.76
N ASP A 381 -5.75 16.31 1.30
CA ASP A 381 -5.51 17.74 1.54
C ASP A 381 -5.20 18.33 0.16
N ASP A 382 -6.23 18.86 -0.51
CA ASP A 382 -6.15 19.24 -1.92
C ASP A 382 -5.41 20.59 -2.10
N ASP A 383 -5.38 21.44 -1.07
CA ASP A 383 -4.74 22.75 -1.11
C ASP A 383 -3.35 22.80 -0.43
N GLY A 384 -2.97 21.73 0.27
CA GLY A 384 -1.67 21.54 0.89
C GLY A 384 -1.45 22.35 2.17
N ASP A 385 -2.51 22.81 2.83
CA ASP A 385 -2.43 23.60 4.06
C ASP A 385 -2.33 22.73 5.34
N SER A 386 -2.25 21.41 5.18
CA SER A 386 -2.18 20.41 6.26
C SER A 386 -3.45 20.28 7.09
N ILE A 387 -4.60 20.73 6.57
CA ILE A 387 -5.94 20.45 7.09
C ILE A 387 -6.65 19.51 6.11
N PRO A 388 -7.02 18.29 6.52
CA PRO A 388 -7.74 17.37 5.64
C PRO A 388 -9.08 17.94 5.10
N ASN A 389 -9.40 17.64 3.85
CA ASN A 389 -10.60 18.11 3.14
C ASN A 389 -11.92 17.88 3.89
N GLU A 390 -12.00 16.84 4.72
CA GLU A 390 -13.22 16.50 5.48
C GLU A 390 -13.52 17.46 6.65
N CYS A 391 -12.49 18.09 7.20
CA CYS A 391 -12.57 19.11 8.24
C CYS A 391 -12.17 20.50 7.74
N ASP A 392 -11.70 20.60 6.50
CA ASP A 392 -11.38 21.84 5.85
C ASP A 392 -12.65 22.56 5.39
N THR A 393 -12.74 23.84 5.77
CA THR A 393 -13.81 24.73 5.31
C THR A 393 -13.56 25.20 3.87
N CYS A 394 -12.30 25.23 3.45
CA CYS A 394 -11.84 25.66 2.14
C CYS A 394 -11.01 24.58 1.40
N PRO A 395 -11.54 23.39 1.06
CA PRO A 395 -10.73 22.27 0.54
C PRO A 395 -9.83 22.58 -0.67
N ASP A 396 -10.16 23.60 -1.46
CA ASP A 396 -9.41 23.99 -2.66
C ASP A 396 -8.51 25.24 -2.44
N ALA A 397 -8.39 25.80 -1.23
CA ALA A 397 -7.58 27.00 -0.95
C ALA A 397 -7.29 27.20 0.55
N PRO A 398 -6.04 27.55 0.96
CA PRO A 398 -5.62 27.44 2.36
C PRO A 398 -6.60 28.01 3.39
N ASN A 399 -6.97 27.23 4.38
CA ASN A 399 -8.08 27.45 5.30
C ASN A 399 -7.89 28.66 6.23
N VAL A 400 -7.32 28.48 7.44
CA VAL A 400 -7.08 29.57 8.40
C VAL A 400 -5.63 29.58 8.85
N TRP A 401 -4.86 30.51 8.30
CA TRP A 401 -3.43 30.64 8.58
C TRP A 401 -3.13 31.70 9.63
N ASN A 402 -2.44 31.31 10.71
CA ASN A 402 -1.85 32.26 11.64
C ASN A 402 -0.42 32.62 11.17
N GLN A 403 -0.31 33.70 10.42
CA GLN A 403 0.91 34.15 9.76
C GLN A 403 2.10 34.36 10.72
N THR A 404 1.87 34.81 11.95
CA THR A 404 2.99 35.04 12.89
C THR A 404 3.54 33.74 13.48
N GLN A 405 2.68 32.73 13.62
CA GLN A 405 3.04 31.44 14.22
C GLN A 405 3.38 30.39 13.17
N ASP A 406 3.05 30.65 11.91
CA ASP A 406 3.26 29.78 10.76
C ASP A 406 2.53 28.43 10.93
N THR A 407 1.25 28.53 11.30
CA THR A 407 0.39 27.37 11.58
C THR A 407 -0.99 27.56 10.97
N TYR A 408 -1.49 26.52 10.31
CA TYR A 408 -2.87 26.42 9.84
C TYR A 408 -3.79 25.87 10.93
N HIS A 409 -5.08 26.17 10.81
CA HIS A 409 -6.11 25.80 11.76
C HIS A 409 -7.41 25.49 11.03
N ALA A 410 -8.13 24.45 11.46
CA ALA A 410 -9.41 24.08 10.86
C ALA A 410 -10.51 25.15 11.07
N THR A 411 -10.38 26.00 12.09
CA THR A 411 -11.35 27.06 12.42
C THR A 411 -10.69 28.38 12.83
N ILE A 412 -11.39 29.49 12.59
CA ILE A 412 -11.04 30.85 13.02
C ILE A 412 -10.96 30.91 14.55
N ALA A 413 -11.87 30.23 15.26
CA ALA A 413 -11.84 30.16 16.71
C ALA A 413 -10.55 29.51 17.27
N GLN A 414 -10.07 28.41 16.66
CA GLN A 414 -8.80 27.79 17.03
C GLN A 414 -7.62 28.73 16.76
N ALA A 415 -7.59 29.38 15.60
CA ALA A 415 -6.54 30.35 15.27
C ALA A 415 -6.49 31.53 16.25
N ILE A 416 -7.64 32.07 16.67
CA ILE A 416 -7.68 33.13 17.70
C ILE A 416 -7.21 32.58 19.05
N ALA A 417 -7.56 31.33 19.39
CA ALA A 417 -7.16 30.71 20.66
C ALA A 417 -5.65 30.48 20.75
N SER A 418 -4.98 30.12 19.66
CA SER A 418 -3.53 29.96 19.56
C SER A 418 -2.78 31.32 19.47
N ALA A 419 -3.41 32.33 18.88
CA ALA A 419 -2.80 33.63 18.59
C ALA A 419 -2.22 34.39 19.80
N ASN A 420 -1.18 35.18 19.55
CA ASN A 420 -0.65 36.20 20.42
C ASN A 420 -1.25 37.58 20.08
N ASN A 421 -0.99 38.56 20.96
CA ASN A 421 -1.37 39.94 20.67
C ASN A 421 -0.61 40.48 19.44
N ASN A 422 -1.37 41.04 18.50
CA ASN A 422 -1.01 41.62 17.21
C ASN A 422 -0.66 40.59 16.12
N ASP A 423 -1.08 39.34 16.28
CA ASP A 423 -0.97 38.35 15.19
C ASP A 423 -1.93 38.68 14.04
N VAL A 424 -1.58 38.19 12.85
CA VAL A 424 -2.40 38.27 11.64
C VAL A 424 -2.91 36.87 11.33
N ILE A 425 -4.22 36.74 11.22
CA ILE A 425 -4.94 35.53 10.85
C ILE A 425 -5.45 35.75 9.44
N GLU A 426 -4.89 35.04 8.47
CA GLU A 426 -5.31 35.07 7.07
C GLU A 426 -6.31 33.94 6.80
N LEU A 427 -7.37 34.25 6.05
CA LEU A 427 -8.45 33.32 5.73
C LEU A 427 -8.42 32.99 4.23
N GLY A 428 -8.74 31.74 3.90
CA GLY A 428 -8.90 31.23 2.55
C GLY A 428 -10.06 31.83 1.77
N ALA A 429 -10.09 31.53 0.48
CA ALA A 429 -11.06 32.01 -0.49
C ALA A 429 -12.37 31.20 -0.48
N CYS A 430 -13.02 31.07 0.68
CA CYS A 430 -14.24 30.28 0.81
C CYS A 430 -15.29 30.87 1.78
N THR A 431 -16.37 30.11 2.04
CA THR A 431 -17.44 30.51 2.96
C THR A 431 -17.34 29.79 4.32
N PHE A 432 -16.94 30.53 5.35
CA PHE A 432 -16.92 30.11 6.73
C PHE A 432 -18.29 30.28 7.39
N HIS A 433 -18.74 29.26 8.12
CA HIS A 433 -20.04 29.24 8.81
C HIS A 433 -19.95 29.47 10.33
N GLU A 434 -18.77 29.90 10.80
CA GLU A 434 -18.54 30.19 12.21
C GLU A 434 -19.36 31.39 12.72
N THR A 435 -19.90 31.25 13.93
CA THR A 435 -20.68 32.30 14.58
C THR A 435 -20.25 32.52 16.02
N ASN A 436 -20.44 33.74 16.51
CA ASN A 436 -20.00 34.24 17.81
C ASN A 436 -18.49 34.19 18.01
N ILE A 437 -17.73 34.45 16.93
CA ILE A 437 -16.29 34.61 16.96
C ILE A 437 -15.95 35.75 17.95
N ASP A 438 -15.12 35.41 18.92
CA ASP A 438 -14.82 36.17 20.13
C ASP A 438 -13.32 36.52 20.11
N ASP A 439 -12.94 37.70 20.61
CA ASP A 439 -11.54 38.16 20.56
C ASP A 439 -10.61 37.54 21.62
N THR A 440 -11.16 36.78 22.55
CA THR A 440 -10.52 36.13 23.69
C THR A 440 -9.68 37.07 24.56
N ASN A 441 -10.00 38.37 24.54
CA ASN A 441 -9.20 39.46 25.10
C ASN A 441 -7.80 39.63 24.47
N LYS A 442 -7.67 39.34 23.17
CA LYS A 442 -6.44 39.52 22.39
C LYS A 442 -6.63 40.57 21.30
N ALA A 443 -5.54 41.25 20.96
CA ALA A 443 -5.48 42.13 19.80
C ALA A 443 -5.00 41.31 18.60
N PHE A 444 -5.64 41.40 17.44
CA PHE A 444 -5.21 40.67 16.24
C PHE A 444 -5.83 41.30 14.98
N THR A 445 -5.37 40.85 13.82
CA THR A 445 -5.96 41.16 12.51
C THR A 445 -6.54 39.89 11.90
N ILE A 446 -7.76 39.94 11.38
CA ILE A 446 -8.29 38.94 10.45
C ILE A 446 -8.31 39.55 9.06
N ARG A 447 -7.72 38.87 8.08
CA ARG A 447 -7.65 39.29 6.67
C ARG A 447 -8.19 38.18 5.77
N GLY A 448 -9.13 38.49 4.88
CA GLY A 448 -9.53 37.57 3.80
C GLY A 448 -8.80 37.86 2.47
N GLN A 449 -9.06 37.04 1.46
CA GLN A 449 -8.54 37.20 0.09
C GLN A 449 -9.34 38.21 -0.76
N GLY A 450 -10.31 38.89 -0.15
CA GLY A 450 -11.19 39.83 -0.81
C GLY A 450 -12.65 39.55 -0.46
N PRO A 451 -13.50 40.59 -0.47
CA PRO A 451 -14.89 40.46 -0.05
C PRO A 451 -15.76 39.56 -0.96
N ASP A 452 -15.34 39.30 -2.20
CA ASP A 452 -16.04 38.37 -3.10
C ASP A 452 -15.64 36.91 -2.89
N LEU A 453 -14.49 36.66 -2.25
CA LEU A 453 -13.90 35.33 -2.10
C LEU A 453 -14.06 34.80 -0.67
N THR A 454 -13.68 35.60 0.33
CA THR A 454 -13.76 35.21 1.75
C THR A 454 -15.05 35.70 2.39
N ILE A 455 -15.88 34.77 2.86
CA ILE A 455 -17.20 35.06 3.41
C ILE A 455 -17.38 34.43 4.79
N LEU A 456 -17.72 35.24 5.80
CA LEU A 456 -18.25 34.78 7.08
C LEU A 456 -19.78 34.83 7.04
N ASP A 457 -20.43 33.66 6.99
CA ASP A 457 -21.87 33.50 6.85
C ASP A 457 -22.54 33.02 8.15
N GLY A 458 -23.38 33.87 8.76
CA GLY A 458 -24.13 33.51 9.96
C GLY A 458 -25.30 32.55 9.72
N GLY A 459 -25.62 32.19 8.47
CA GLY A 459 -26.67 31.22 8.14
C GLY A 459 -28.08 31.65 8.58
N GLN A 460 -28.34 32.95 8.68
CA GLN A 460 -29.58 33.54 9.24
C GLN A 460 -29.80 33.20 10.72
N SER A 461 -28.72 32.91 11.45
CA SER A 461 -28.75 32.59 12.87
C SER A 461 -27.57 33.23 13.59
N ASN A 462 -27.71 33.47 14.91
CA ASN A 462 -26.62 33.96 15.76
C ASN A 462 -25.95 35.26 15.25
N ARG A 463 -24.93 35.71 15.98
CA ARG A 463 -24.08 36.84 15.60
C ARG A 463 -22.81 36.31 14.96
N ILE A 464 -22.19 37.00 14.02
CA ILE A 464 -20.89 36.57 13.49
C ILE A 464 -19.77 36.95 14.48
N LEU A 465 -19.49 38.25 14.68
CA LEU A 465 -18.41 38.74 15.54
C LEU A 465 -18.92 39.33 16.88
N ASN A 466 -18.32 38.93 17.99
CA ASN A 466 -18.53 39.48 19.32
C ASN A 466 -17.21 39.96 19.94
N LEU A 467 -16.90 41.24 19.73
CA LEU A 467 -15.65 41.89 20.13
C LEU A 467 -15.87 42.67 21.44
N VAL A 468 -15.17 42.30 22.50
CA VAL A 468 -15.32 42.80 23.88
C VAL A 468 -14.01 43.40 24.46
N ASP A 469 -12.83 43.08 23.93
CA ASP A 469 -11.50 43.52 24.43
C ASP A 469 -10.41 43.38 23.33
N PRO A 470 -9.14 43.76 23.60
CA PRO A 470 -8.45 44.94 23.04
C PRO A 470 -8.69 45.24 21.54
N ASP A 471 -7.66 45.65 20.77
CA ASP A 471 -7.83 46.26 19.45
C ASP A 471 -7.85 45.19 18.34
N VAL A 472 -8.94 45.10 17.58
CA VAL A 472 -9.10 44.12 16.49
C VAL A 472 -9.20 44.82 15.15
N THR A 473 -8.50 44.31 14.13
CA THR A 473 -8.67 44.73 12.73
C THR A 473 -9.29 43.59 11.93
N ILE A 474 -10.29 43.89 11.10
CA ILE A 474 -10.91 42.95 10.17
C ILE A 474 -10.80 43.58 8.77
N GLU A 475 -10.27 42.86 7.80
CA GLU A 475 -10.07 43.39 6.44
C GLU A 475 -10.35 42.36 5.33
N ASP A 476 -10.76 42.86 4.16
CA ASP A 476 -10.86 42.10 2.91
C ASP A 476 -11.78 40.88 2.95
N LEU A 477 -12.96 40.99 3.58
CA LEU A 477 -13.93 39.89 3.67
C LEU A 477 -15.40 40.35 3.77
N THR A 478 -16.33 39.43 3.57
CA THR A 478 -17.77 39.67 3.73
C THR A 478 -18.32 39.07 5.02
N LEU A 479 -19.13 39.82 5.76
CA LEU A 479 -19.93 39.35 6.89
C LEU A 479 -21.41 39.37 6.51
N ARG A 480 -22.02 38.19 6.35
CA ARG A 480 -23.41 38.10 5.86
C ARG A 480 -24.33 37.20 6.65
N ASN A 481 -25.64 37.46 6.50
CA ASN A 481 -26.71 36.65 7.07
C ASN A 481 -26.65 36.45 8.60
N GLY A 482 -25.97 37.31 9.36
CA GLY A 482 -26.03 37.26 10.82
C GLY A 482 -27.40 37.73 11.32
N LEU A 483 -28.01 36.98 12.24
CA LEU A 483 -29.31 37.31 12.85
C LEU A 483 -29.22 37.32 14.38
N ALA A 484 -28.87 38.47 14.94
CA ALA A 484 -28.76 38.63 16.39
C ALA A 484 -29.24 39.98 16.90
N ASN A 485 -29.63 39.96 18.17
CA ASN A 485 -29.90 41.17 18.93
C ASN A 485 -28.58 41.95 19.14
N ASN A 486 -28.62 43.27 18.93
CA ASN A 486 -27.48 44.18 19.01
C ASN A 486 -26.45 43.96 17.89
N GLY A 487 -26.88 43.85 16.62
CA GLY A 487 -26.00 43.65 15.46
C GLY A 487 -25.78 42.18 15.14
N GLY A 488 -26.29 41.74 13.99
CA GLY A 488 -26.15 40.38 13.46
C GLY A 488 -24.75 40.11 12.92
N ALA A 489 -24.10 41.09 12.29
CA ALA A 489 -22.73 40.92 11.82
C ALA A 489 -21.73 41.08 12.97
N ALA A 490 -21.77 42.22 13.67
CA ALA A 490 -20.75 42.51 14.68
C ALA A 490 -21.30 43.26 15.90
N HIS A 491 -20.71 42.96 17.05
CA HIS A 491 -20.97 43.65 18.30
C HIS A 491 -19.67 44.01 18.98
N VAL A 492 -19.41 45.32 19.07
CA VAL A 492 -18.16 45.86 19.61
C VAL A 492 -18.45 46.52 20.95
N VAL A 493 -17.79 46.06 22.00
CA VAL A 493 -17.97 46.50 23.38
C VAL A 493 -16.60 46.77 24.00
N PHE A 494 -16.37 47.96 24.57
CA PHE A 494 -15.13 48.33 25.29
C PHE A 494 -13.80 48.37 24.49
N GLY A 495 -13.52 47.39 23.62
CA GLY A 495 -12.36 47.34 22.71
C GLY A 495 -12.50 48.24 21.48
N ASN A 496 -11.41 48.50 20.76
CA ASN A 496 -11.44 49.23 19.50
C ASN A 496 -11.49 48.26 18.33
N ALA A 497 -12.21 48.60 17.25
CA ALA A 497 -12.29 47.76 16.07
C ALA A 497 -12.06 48.58 14.80
N THR A 498 -11.33 48.02 13.84
CA THR A 498 -11.19 48.62 12.51
C THR A 498 -11.67 47.62 11.46
N PHE A 499 -12.55 48.06 10.57
CA PHE A 499 -13.02 47.30 9.42
C PHE A 499 -12.52 47.99 8.14
N ARG A 500 -11.80 47.27 7.27
CA ARG A 500 -11.30 47.81 5.99
C ARG A 500 -11.72 46.93 4.83
N ASN A 501 -12.27 47.52 3.78
CA ASN A 501 -12.69 46.77 2.58
C ASN A 501 -13.65 45.59 2.88
N CYS A 502 -14.43 45.69 3.96
CA CYS A 502 -15.39 44.65 4.35
C CYS A 502 -16.78 44.91 3.78
N ARG A 503 -17.54 43.84 3.49
CA ARG A 503 -18.99 43.95 3.21
C ARG A 503 -19.82 43.43 4.36
N PHE A 504 -20.95 44.08 4.62
CA PHE A 504 -21.94 43.71 5.63
C PHE A 504 -23.28 43.50 4.92
N GLU A 505 -23.66 42.25 4.70
CA GLU A 505 -24.76 41.93 3.79
C GLU A 505 -25.90 41.15 4.47
N ASN A 506 -27.14 41.54 4.23
CA ASN A 506 -28.33 40.79 4.68
C ASN A 506 -28.35 40.49 6.20
N ASN A 507 -27.71 41.34 7.02
CA ASN A 507 -27.68 41.13 8.47
C ASN A 507 -28.92 41.73 9.14
N GLY A 508 -29.39 41.08 10.19
CA GLY A 508 -30.65 41.39 10.83
C GLY A 508 -30.66 41.29 12.36
N ASN A 509 -31.83 41.60 12.92
CA ASN A 509 -32.17 41.40 14.34
C ASN A 509 -33.59 40.87 14.50
N ASP A 510 -33.83 40.18 15.62
CA ASP A 510 -35.16 39.66 15.98
C ASP A 510 -35.95 40.66 16.87
N THR A 511 -35.34 41.17 17.95
CA THR A 511 -36.10 41.93 18.98
C THR A 511 -35.44 43.18 19.58
N THR A 512 -34.13 43.40 19.43
CA THR A 512 -33.42 44.59 19.95
C THR A 512 -32.75 45.41 18.83
N PRO A 513 -32.38 46.68 19.09
CA PRO A 513 -32.12 47.63 18.02
C PRO A 513 -30.68 47.45 17.50
N THR A 514 -30.50 46.84 16.32
CA THR A 514 -29.55 47.13 15.20
C THR A 514 -29.49 45.96 14.23
N GLY A 515 -29.45 46.18 12.90
CA GLY A 515 -29.30 45.12 11.89
C GLY A 515 -27.88 44.58 11.80
N ALA A 516 -26.91 45.33 11.24
CA ALA A 516 -25.55 44.82 11.01
C ALA A 516 -24.60 44.97 12.21
N VAL A 517 -24.25 46.20 12.62
CA VAL A 517 -23.17 46.44 13.59
C VAL A 517 -23.61 47.33 14.77
N HIS A 518 -23.40 46.83 15.98
CA HIS A 518 -23.65 47.58 17.21
C HIS A 518 -22.35 47.94 17.94
N VAL A 519 -22.23 49.22 18.30
CA VAL A 519 -21.08 49.78 19.02
C VAL A 519 -21.49 50.28 20.39
N LYS A 520 -20.83 49.74 21.42
CA LYS A 520 -21.08 50.05 22.82
C LYS A 520 -19.79 50.42 23.55
N THR A 521 -19.62 51.72 23.79
CA THR A 521 -18.46 52.29 24.52
C THR A 521 -17.10 51.91 23.92
N SER A 522 -16.92 52.16 22.62
CA SER A 522 -15.72 51.76 21.85
C SER A 522 -15.31 52.83 20.83
N HIS A 523 -14.10 52.71 20.28
CA HIS A 523 -13.68 53.41 19.06
C HIS A 523 -13.77 52.44 17.88
N VAL A 524 -14.57 52.75 16.85
CA VAL A 524 -14.71 51.89 15.67
C VAL A 524 -14.48 52.67 14.39
N GLU A 525 -13.65 52.12 13.51
CA GLU A 525 -13.39 52.67 12.18
C GLU A 525 -13.91 51.73 11.09
N PHE A 526 -14.57 52.30 10.08
CA PHE A 526 -14.95 51.64 8.84
C PHE A 526 -14.32 52.42 7.70
N ASP A 527 -13.51 51.77 6.88
CA ASP A 527 -12.91 52.32 5.67
C ASP A 527 -13.21 51.41 4.48
N ARG A 528 -13.70 52.01 3.38
CA ARG A 528 -14.04 51.27 2.15
C ARG A 528 -14.99 50.09 2.39
N CYS A 529 -15.92 50.20 3.35
CA CYS A 529 -16.89 49.16 3.62
C CYS A 529 -18.19 49.34 2.83
N VAL A 530 -18.85 48.22 2.51
CA VAL A 530 -20.20 48.20 1.92
C VAL A 530 -21.20 47.65 2.94
N PHE A 531 -22.30 48.35 3.15
CA PHE A 531 -23.47 47.86 3.88
C PHE A 531 -24.59 47.67 2.88
N SER A 532 -25.05 46.42 2.71
CA SER A 532 -26.07 46.09 1.72
C SER A 532 -27.19 45.26 2.32
N ALA A 533 -28.44 45.62 2.01
CA ALA A 533 -29.64 44.85 2.35
C ALA A 533 -29.79 44.45 3.84
N ASN A 534 -29.17 45.18 4.76
CA ASN A 534 -29.30 44.89 6.19
C ASN A 534 -30.66 45.36 6.72
N GLU A 535 -31.28 44.59 7.60
CA GLU A 535 -32.65 44.84 8.05
C GLU A 535 -32.78 45.07 9.56
N SER A 536 -33.64 46.00 9.95
CA SER A 536 -34.09 46.12 11.34
C SER A 536 -35.58 46.33 11.46
N ASN A 537 -36.24 45.48 12.26
CA ASN A 537 -37.69 45.43 12.37
C ASN A 537 -38.27 46.32 13.50
N ASP A 538 -37.44 46.90 14.37
CA ASP A 538 -37.92 47.77 15.45
C ASP A 538 -38.26 49.20 14.97
N THR A 539 -39.39 49.70 15.48
CA THR A 539 -40.04 50.95 15.07
C THR A 539 -39.65 52.16 15.92
N ASN A 540 -38.78 52.04 16.93
CA ASN A 540 -38.52 53.14 17.87
C ASN A 540 -37.07 53.67 17.94
N THR A 541 -36.07 52.79 18.01
CA THR A 541 -34.67 53.16 18.33
C THR A 541 -33.59 52.60 17.40
N SER A 542 -33.97 51.88 16.34
CA SER A 542 -33.05 51.06 15.54
C SER A 542 -32.35 51.79 14.40
N ALA A 543 -31.30 51.13 13.91
CA ALA A 543 -30.59 51.34 12.65
C ALA A 543 -30.50 50.01 11.91
N SER A 544 -30.63 49.99 10.59
CA SER A 544 -30.36 48.78 9.79
C SER A 544 -28.87 48.46 9.76
N SER A 545 -28.00 49.45 9.59
CA SER A 545 -26.56 49.20 9.37
C SER A 545 -25.77 49.40 10.65
N ILE A 546 -25.66 50.64 11.17
CA ILE A 546 -24.78 50.94 12.31
C ILE A 546 -25.55 51.63 13.44
N ARG A 547 -25.38 51.14 14.66
CA ARG A 547 -25.86 51.82 15.87
C ARG A 547 -24.76 52.06 16.89
N VAL A 548 -24.73 53.28 17.40
CA VAL A 548 -23.76 53.74 18.40
C VAL A 548 -24.49 54.19 19.67
N GLU A 549 -24.27 53.49 20.78
CA GLU A 549 -24.84 53.86 22.09
C GLU A 549 -23.95 54.84 22.88
N SER A 550 -22.63 54.71 22.73
CA SER A 550 -21.61 55.56 23.33
C SER A 550 -20.25 55.22 22.70
N GLY A 551 -19.31 56.17 22.65
CA GLY A 551 -18.00 55.97 22.00
C GLY A 551 -17.83 56.80 20.73
N GLU A 552 -16.86 56.43 19.90
CA GLU A 552 -16.50 57.15 18.67
C GLU A 552 -16.57 56.22 17.46
N VAL A 553 -17.25 56.64 16.40
CA VAL A 553 -17.29 55.89 15.14
C VAL A 553 -16.84 56.77 13.97
N TYR A 554 -15.94 56.24 13.15
CA TYR A 554 -15.44 56.87 11.93
C TYR A 554 -15.84 56.00 10.74
N VAL A 555 -16.51 56.58 9.76
CA VAL A 555 -16.95 55.89 8.54
C VAL A 555 -16.42 56.69 7.35
N ARG A 556 -15.59 56.05 6.53
CA ARG A 556 -14.84 56.66 5.43
C ARG A 556 -15.03 55.84 4.17
N ASN A 557 -15.28 56.52 3.05
CA ASN A 557 -15.33 55.87 1.72
C ASN A 557 -16.32 54.69 1.64
N CYS A 558 -17.38 54.70 2.46
CA CYS A 558 -18.32 53.57 2.57
C CYS A 558 -19.59 53.77 1.74
N LEU A 559 -20.15 52.67 1.25
CA LEU A 559 -21.45 52.62 0.57
C LEU A 559 -22.51 51.98 1.48
N PHE A 560 -23.69 52.58 1.54
CA PHE A 560 -24.89 52.03 2.18
C PHE A 560 -25.98 51.91 1.12
N ASN A 561 -26.41 50.67 0.82
CA ASN A 561 -27.33 50.38 -0.27
C ASN A 561 -28.44 49.41 0.14
N GLY A 562 -29.70 49.80 -0.04
CA GLY A 562 -30.82 48.88 0.16
C GLY A 562 -31.03 48.44 1.61
N ASP A 563 -30.38 49.08 2.59
CA ASP A 563 -30.49 48.79 4.02
C ASP A 563 -31.86 49.24 4.57
N ARG A 564 -32.70 48.29 5.03
CA ARG A 564 -34.09 48.56 5.37
C ARG A 564 -34.34 48.70 6.86
N SER A 565 -34.90 49.85 7.23
CA SER A 565 -35.39 50.12 8.58
C SER A 565 -36.65 50.99 8.48
N PRO A 566 -37.68 50.78 9.32
CA PRO A 566 -38.84 51.66 9.41
C PRO A 566 -38.49 53.13 9.67
N ARG A 567 -37.23 53.43 10.03
CA ARG A 567 -36.80 54.78 10.33
C ARG A 567 -35.45 55.19 9.74
N HIS A 568 -34.33 54.50 10.03
CA HIS A 568 -32.97 54.99 9.75
C HIS A 568 -31.93 53.91 9.43
N VAL A 569 -30.91 54.28 8.64
CA VAL A 569 -29.74 53.46 8.27
C VAL A 569 -28.68 53.49 9.36
N VAL A 570 -28.35 54.69 9.87
CA VAL A 570 -27.37 54.91 10.94
C VAL A 570 -28.01 55.62 12.13
N ASN A 571 -27.72 55.16 13.37
CA ASN A 571 -28.27 55.73 14.60
C ASN A 571 -27.19 55.97 15.65
N VAL A 572 -27.05 57.23 16.07
CA VAL A 572 -26.07 57.69 17.06
C VAL A 572 -26.79 58.28 18.26
N ASN A 573 -26.64 57.68 19.43
CA ASN A 573 -27.44 58.08 20.58
C ASN A 573 -26.77 57.78 21.92
N VAL A 574 -26.50 58.80 22.72
CA VAL A 574 -26.09 58.62 24.12
C VAL A 574 -27.22 58.02 24.95
N VAL A 575 -26.97 56.86 25.58
CA VAL A 575 -27.91 56.19 26.49
C VAL A 575 -27.60 56.54 27.96
N ALA A 576 -28.62 56.86 28.74
CA ALA A 576 -28.45 57.28 30.13
C ALA A 576 -27.88 56.16 31.02
N GLY A 577 -26.75 56.40 31.69
CA GLY A 577 -26.07 55.44 32.57
C GLY A 577 -24.82 54.79 31.95
N ILE A 578 -24.53 55.11 30.69
CA ILE A 578 -23.29 54.78 29.96
C ILE A 578 -22.46 56.08 29.82
N GLU A 579 -21.17 55.99 29.46
CA GLU A 579 -20.27 57.15 29.23
C GLU A 579 -20.97 58.33 28.51
N PRO A 580 -20.68 59.60 28.88
CA PRO A 580 -21.60 60.72 28.64
C PRO A 580 -21.62 61.27 27.20
N THR A 581 -20.87 60.67 26.26
CA THR A 581 -20.68 61.20 24.90
C THR A 581 -20.68 60.10 23.84
N ALA A 582 -21.32 60.39 22.70
CA ALA A 582 -21.27 59.58 21.50
C ALA A 582 -20.85 60.47 20.33
N PHE A 583 -19.96 59.96 19.48
CA PHE A 583 -19.42 60.66 18.33
C PHE A 583 -19.54 59.79 17.08
N ALA A 584 -19.93 60.39 15.96
CA ALA A 584 -19.84 59.77 14.65
C ALA A 584 -19.32 60.76 13.61
N SER A 585 -18.39 60.32 12.78
CA SER A 585 -17.88 61.05 11.62
C SER A 585 -18.09 60.25 10.36
N LEU A 586 -18.77 60.84 9.38
CA LEU A 586 -19.00 60.28 8.05
C LEU A 586 -18.25 61.13 7.04
N LEU A 587 -17.38 60.50 6.26
CA LEU A 587 -16.51 61.17 5.31
C LEU A 587 -16.55 60.45 3.95
N ASN A 588 -17.03 61.15 2.93
CA ASN A 588 -17.29 60.62 1.58
C ASN A 588 -17.95 59.24 1.60
N CYS A 589 -19.17 59.21 2.11
CA CYS A 589 -20.01 58.02 2.07
C CYS A 589 -21.16 58.24 1.10
N THR A 590 -21.62 57.18 0.45
CA THR A 590 -22.82 57.20 -0.39
C THR A 590 -23.93 56.42 0.30
N PHE A 591 -25.09 57.04 0.48
CA PHE A 591 -26.30 56.38 0.97
C PHE A 591 -27.34 56.35 -0.15
N ALA A 592 -27.75 55.17 -0.57
CA ALA A 592 -28.66 54.97 -1.69
C ALA A 592 -29.75 53.91 -1.41
N ASP A 593 -30.79 53.91 -2.24
CA ASP A 593 -31.92 52.97 -2.21
C ASP A 593 -32.58 52.79 -0.82
N PHE A 594 -32.87 53.91 -0.14
CA PHE A 594 -33.54 53.93 1.16
C PHE A 594 -34.93 54.56 1.09
N ASP A 595 -35.94 53.86 1.64
CA ASP A 595 -37.34 54.29 1.66
C ASP A 595 -37.87 54.68 3.05
N GLY A 596 -36.99 54.71 4.07
CA GLY A 596 -37.34 55.07 5.45
C GLY A 596 -37.46 56.59 5.69
N GLN A 597 -37.45 57.00 6.97
CA GLN A 597 -37.70 58.41 7.34
C GLN A 597 -36.49 59.31 7.15
N ASP A 598 -35.34 58.91 7.70
CA ASP A 598 -34.11 59.68 7.58
C ASP A 598 -32.90 58.74 7.51
N PHE A 599 -31.87 59.04 6.72
CA PHE A 599 -30.68 58.18 6.61
C PHE A 599 -29.94 58.07 7.95
N ILE A 600 -29.69 59.21 8.61
CA ILE A 600 -28.98 59.25 9.88
C ILE A 600 -29.84 59.88 10.97
N ARG A 601 -29.79 59.28 12.16
CA ARG A 601 -30.41 59.85 13.35
C ARG A 601 -29.40 60.08 14.47
N ALA A 602 -29.41 61.28 15.02
CA ALA A 602 -28.65 61.63 16.22
C ALA A 602 -29.59 62.11 17.34
N ARG A 603 -29.46 61.59 18.57
CA ARG A 603 -30.33 61.98 19.71
C ARG A 603 -29.56 62.24 21.00
N ASN A 604 -30.23 62.93 21.93
CA ASN A 604 -29.78 63.29 23.28
C ASN A 604 -28.61 64.28 23.36
N GLY A 605 -28.53 65.03 24.47
CA GLY A 605 -27.45 65.98 24.72
C GLY A 605 -26.16 65.26 25.11
N GLY A 606 -25.07 65.50 24.38
CA GLY A 606 -23.80 64.75 24.48
C GLY A 606 -23.40 64.04 23.19
N THR A 607 -24.31 63.94 22.22
CA THR A 607 -24.04 63.36 20.89
C THR A 607 -23.49 64.41 19.92
N THR A 608 -22.44 64.04 19.18
CA THR A 608 -21.85 64.84 18.10
C THR A 608 -21.84 64.04 16.79
N LEU A 609 -22.27 64.69 15.70
CA LEU A 609 -22.30 64.09 14.36
C LEU A 609 -21.62 65.01 13.34
N PHE A 610 -20.68 64.46 12.58
CA PHE A 610 -20.06 65.10 11.42
C PHE A 610 -20.42 64.33 10.15
N ALA A 611 -20.88 65.04 9.12
CA ALA A 611 -21.04 64.49 7.78
C ALA A 611 -20.38 65.45 6.78
N THR A 612 -19.41 64.94 6.04
CA THR A 612 -18.62 65.74 5.09
C THR A 612 -18.44 64.99 3.77
N ASN A 613 -18.60 65.67 2.64
CA ASN A 613 -18.39 65.11 1.29
C ASN A 613 -19.28 63.90 0.96
N SER A 614 -20.39 63.68 1.68
CA SER A 614 -21.24 62.49 1.52
C SER A 614 -22.46 62.75 0.63
N ILE A 615 -22.94 61.71 -0.05
CA ILE A 615 -24.13 61.72 -0.90
C ILE A 615 -25.28 60.99 -0.20
N PHE A 616 -26.48 61.59 -0.21
CA PHE A 616 -27.72 60.96 0.24
C PHE A 616 -28.74 60.95 -0.90
N ASP A 617 -28.84 59.81 -1.58
CA ASP A 617 -29.75 59.58 -2.71
C ASP A 617 -31.11 59.04 -2.24
N GLY A 618 -32.09 59.92 -2.09
CA GLY A 618 -33.45 59.53 -1.72
C GLY A 618 -34.36 60.68 -1.36
N SER A 619 -35.65 60.37 -1.17
CA SER A 619 -36.66 61.35 -0.73
C SER A 619 -36.78 61.51 0.80
N ALA A 620 -36.03 60.70 1.54
CA ALA A 620 -35.92 60.74 3.00
C ALA A 620 -35.13 61.97 3.48
N GLY A 621 -35.26 62.31 4.77
CA GLY A 621 -34.41 63.35 5.37
C GLY A 621 -32.96 62.87 5.45
N ALA A 622 -31.98 63.67 5.02
CA ALA A 622 -30.58 63.27 5.15
C ALA A 622 -30.19 62.99 6.63
N ILE A 623 -30.51 63.94 7.54
CA ILE A 623 -30.13 63.85 8.95
C ILE A 623 -31.25 64.36 9.87
N ASN A 624 -31.59 63.57 10.90
CA ASN A 624 -32.53 63.94 11.96
C ASN A 624 -31.83 64.05 13.32
N ALA A 625 -31.51 65.28 13.72
CA ALA A 625 -30.88 65.58 15.00
C ALA A 625 -31.88 66.06 16.07
N GLY A 626 -31.85 65.41 17.23
CA GLY A 626 -32.62 65.79 18.41
C GLY A 626 -32.13 67.08 19.09
N SER A 627 -32.94 67.62 19.98
CA SER A 627 -32.60 68.81 20.76
C SER A 627 -31.34 68.59 21.62
N GLY A 628 -30.29 69.39 21.41
CA GLY A 628 -29.03 69.34 22.18
C GLY A 628 -27.90 68.54 21.54
N VAL A 629 -28.12 67.98 20.35
CA VAL A 629 -27.09 67.34 19.51
C VAL A 629 -26.24 68.42 18.82
N ALA A 630 -24.92 68.25 18.81
CA ALA A 630 -24.03 69.05 17.97
C ALA A 630 -23.90 68.36 16.60
N GLN A 631 -24.34 69.01 15.52
CA GLN A 631 -24.21 68.49 14.17
C GLN A 631 -23.50 69.47 13.24
N ILE A 632 -22.62 68.96 12.39
CA ILE A 632 -21.92 69.72 11.34
C ILE A 632 -22.04 68.91 10.05
N ILE A 633 -22.75 69.48 9.07
CA ILE A 633 -23.03 68.87 7.77
C ILE A 633 -22.52 69.82 6.71
N THR A 634 -21.47 69.42 5.98
CA THR A 634 -20.77 70.33 5.08
C THR A 634 -20.34 69.64 3.80
N HIS A 635 -20.53 70.29 2.65
CA HIS A 635 -20.18 69.74 1.33
C HIS A 635 -20.82 68.36 1.07
N CYS A 636 -22.06 68.15 1.53
CA CYS A 636 -22.85 66.96 1.20
C CYS A 636 -23.85 67.27 0.06
N LEU A 637 -24.25 66.23 -0.69
CA LEU A 637 -25.27 66.30 -1.74
C LEU A 637 -26.56 65.60 -1.28
N TYR A 638 -27.66 66.34 -1.19
CA TYR A 638 -28.98 65.79 -0.84
C TYR A 638 -30.14 66.73 -1.19
N PRO A 639 -31.38 66.24 -1.37
CA PRO A 639 -32.53 67.09 -1.67
C PRO A 639 -32.91 68.03 -0.52
N GLY A 640 -33.12 69.31 -0.84
CA GLY A 640 -33.46 70.34 0.13
C GLY A 640 -32.28 70.85 0.95
N ALA A 641 -31.04 70.60 0.50
CA ALA A 641 -29.84 71.09 1.15
C ALA A 641 -29.79 72.63 1.19
N THR A 642 -29.11 73.17 2.22
CA THR A 642 -28.93 74.62 2.39
C THR A 642 -27.51 74.94 2.85
N GLY A 643 -27.08 76.19 2.67
CA GLY A 643 -25.75 76.63 3.11
C GLY A 643 -24.66 76.21 2.12
N ILE A 644 -23.62 75.54 2.61
CA ILE A 644 -22.45 75.08 1.84
C ILE A 644 -22.60 73.64 1.31
N ASN A 645 -23.83 73.09 1.37
CA ASN A 645 -24.19 71.78 0.84
C ASN A 645 -24.88 71.94 -0.53
N LEU A 646 -24.88 70.89 -1.35
CA LEU A 646 -25.47 70.89 -2.68
C LEU A 646 -26.90 70.35 -2.66
N ASP A 647 -27.84 71.15 -3.17
CA ASP A 647 -29.26 70.79 -3.30
C ASP A 647 -29.50 70.08 -4.63
N GLY A 648 -29.81 68.79 -4.57
CA GLY A 648 -30.04 67.97 -5.75
C GLY A 648 -30.01 66.48 -5.45
N LEU A 649 -30.11 65.69 -6.52
CA LEU A 649 -29.89 64.24 -6.50
C LEU A 649 -28.65 63.92 -7.37
N PRO A 650 -27.87 62.89 -7.01
CA PRO A 650 -26.81 62.39 -7.88
C PRO A 650 -27.38 61.73 -9.14
N THR A 651 -26.55 61.59 -10.17
CA THR A 651 -26.77 60.62 -11.25
C THR A 651 -25.70 59.55 -11.17
N PHE A 652 -26.11 58.29 -11.11
CA PHE A 652 -25.22 57.13 -11.05
C PHE A 652 -25.15 56.42 -12.40
N VAL A 653 -24.08 55.65 -12.63
CA VAL A 653 -23.89 54.83 -13.85
C VAL A 653 -25.07 53.90 -14.03
N ASN A 654 -25.40 53.08 -13.03
CA ASN A 654 -26.59 52.25 -13.05
C ASN A 654 -27.06 51.84 -11.64
N ALA A 655 -27.80 52.74 -10.98
CA ALA A 655 -28.37 52.48 -9.66
C ALA A 655 -29.32 51.26 -9.61
N SER A 656 -29.92 50.87 -10.74
CA SER A 656 -30.85 49.72 -10.77
C SER A 656 -30.15 48.36 -10.70
N THR A 657 -28.86 48.31 -11.04
CA THR A 657 -28.01 47.12 -10.94
C THR A 657 -27.06 47.18 -9.74
N GLY A 658 -27.17 48.21 -8.89
CA GLY A 658 -26.29 48.40 -7.74
C GLY A 658 -25.00 49.17 -8.03
N ASP A 659 -24.80 49.68 -9.25
CA ASP A 659 -23.63 50.49 -9.61
C ASP A 659 -23.88 51.96 -9.26
N PHE A 660 -23.35 52.37 -8.10
CA PHE A 660 -23.46 53.72 -7.54
C PHE A 660 -22.24 54.60 -7.82
N ARG A 661 -21.39 54.24 -8.79
CA ARG A 661 -20.39 55.17 -9.33
C ARG A 661 -21.11 56.35 -9.96
N LEU A 662 -20.53 57.55 -9.83
CA LEU A 662 -21.11 58.76 -10.42
C LEU A 662 -21.09 58.66 -11.94
N ALA A 663 -22.22 58.93 -12.60
CA ALA A 663 -22.25 59.06 -14.05
C ALA A 663 -21.74 60.43 -14.48
N ALA A 664 -21.16 60.51 -15.68
CA ALA A 664 -20.68 61.77 -16.27
C ALA A 664 -21.73 62.91 -16.14
N GLY A 665 -21.31 64.05 -15.59
CA GLY A 665 -22.16 65.22 -15.35
C GLY A 665 -23.00 65.16 -14.06
N SER A 666 -22.76 64.20 -13.18
CA SER A 666 -23.35 64.16 -11.84
C SER A 666 -22.94 65.36 -11.00
N LEU A 667 -23.82 65.82 -10.11
CA LEU A 667 -23.57 66.96 -9.22
C LEU A 667 -22.49 66.70 -8.16
N GLY A 668 -22.13 65.44 -7.96
CA GLY A 668 -21.12 65.02 -6.99
C GLY A 668 -19.69 65.07 -7.52
N ILE A 669 -19.50 65.22 -8.83
CA ILE A 669 -18.18 65.25 -9.48
C ILE A 669 -17.52 66.61 -9.26
N ASP A 670 -16.24 66.62 -8.89
CA ASP A 670 -15.40 67.79 -8.58
C ASP A 670 -16.06 68.76 -7.60
N ALA A 671 -16.75 68.23 -6.59
CA ALA A 671 -17.65 69.01 -5.74
C ALA A 671 -17.28 68.95 -4.25
N ALA A 672 -16.38 68.05 -3.86
CA ALA A 672 -16.05 67.81 -2.47
C ALA A 672 -15.09 68.87 -1.89
N ASN A 673 -14.92 68.81 -0.56
CA ASN A 673 -13.93 69.58 0.16
C ASN A 673 -12.68 68.74 0.46
N ARG A 674 -11.62 68.94 -0.32
CA ARG A 674 -10.34 68.22 -0.16
C ARG A 674 -9.61 68.59 1.13
N ASP A 675 -9.61 69.86 1.51
CA ASP A 675 -8.91 70.29 2.73
C ASP A 675 -9.53 69.64 3.99
N ALA A 676 -10.85 69.47 3.99
CA ALA A 676 -11.58 68.75 5.05
C ALA A 676 -11.34 67.24 4.98
N TYR A 677 -11.18 66.67 3.78
CA TYR A 677 -10.87 65.25 3.58
C TYR A 677 -9.54 64.84 4.24
N PHE A 678 -8.44 65.48 3.88
CA PHE A 678 -7.13 65.17 4.47
C PHE A 678 -7.03 65.57 5.95
N ALA A 679 -7.74 66.62 6.38
CA ALA A 679 -7.76 67.03 7.79
C ALA A 679 -8.50 66.02 8.70
N LEU A 680 -9.34 65.17 8.13
CA LEU A 680 -10.13 64.15 8.85
C LEU A 680 -9.60 62.72 8.64
N GLY A 681 -8.40 62.57 8.07
CA GLY A 681 -7.72 61.29 7.89
C GLY A 681 -8.19 60.51 6.67
N GLY A 682 -8.40 61.18 5.55
CA GLY A 682 -8.68 60.54 4.27
C GLY A 682 -7.45 59.90 3.61
N GLU A 683 -7.63 58.73 3.01
CA GLU A 683 -6.65 57.96 2.24
C GLU A 683 -6.60 58.37 0.75
N ASP A 684 -5.61 57.94 -0.02
CA ASP A 684 -5.49 58.35 -1.44
C ASP A 684 -6.38 57.53 -2.39
N ILE A 685 -7.18 56.59 -1.89
CA ILE A 685 -8.02 55.66 -2.68
C ILE A 685 -9.50 55.62 -2.26
N ASP A 686 -10.39 55.30 -3.20
CA ASP A 686 -11.84 55.21 -3.04
C ASP A 686 -12.32 53.79 -2.70
N LEU A 687 -13.64 53.54 -2.73
CA LEU A 687 -14.20 52.22 -2.45
C LEU A 687 -13.72 51.11 -3.38
N ASN A 688 -13.41 51.42 -4.64
CA ASN A 688 -12.85 50.46 -5.60
C ASN A 688 -11.33 50.32 -5.47
N GLY A 689 -10.69 51.09 -4.59
CA GLY A 689 -9.25 51.22 -4.54
C GLY A 689 -8.69 52.22 -5.56
N ASP A 690 -9.55 52.93 -6.30
CA ASP A 690 -9.12 53.88 -7.32
C ASP A 690 -8.62 55.19 -6.68
N PRO A 691 -7.62 55.90 -7.28
CA PRO A 691 -7.14 57.16 -6.75
C PRO A 691 -8.23 58.24 -6.63
N ARG A 692 -8.30 58.89 -5.47
CA ARG A 692 -9.33 59.90 -5.13
C ARG A 692 -9.06 61.32 -5.63
N LEU A 693 -8.17 61.46 -6.61
CA LEU A 693 -7.73 62.75 -7.11
C LEU A 693 -7.69 62.68 -8.62
N HIS A 694 -8.85 62.45 -9.23
CA HIS A 694 -9.00 62.33 -10.67
C HIS A 694 -9.78 63.54 -11.25
N ASP A 695 -9.12 64.36 -12.08
CA ASP A 695 -9.71 65.60 -12.62
C ASP A 695 -10.59 65.35 -13.85
N ASP A 696 -11.92 65.49 -13.71
CA ASP A 696 -12.83 65.55 -14.85
C ASP A 696 -12.88 66.97 -15.44
N THR A 697 -11.98 67.22 -16.37
CA THR A 697 -11.91 68.51 -17.09
C THR A 697 -13.20 68.89 -17.86
N GLY A 698 -14.17 67.98 -18.00
CA GLY A 698 -15.47 68.18 -18.61
C GLY A 698 -16.55 68.73 -17.67
N VAL A 699 -16.36 68.67 -16.36
CA VAL A 699 -17.28 69.16 -15.33
C VAL A 699 -16.82 70.52 -14.79
N ILE A 700 -17.77 71.35 -14.35
CA ILE A 700 -17.41 72.60 -13.68
C ILE A 700 -17.05 72.25 -12.25
N ASP A 701 -15.77 72.32 -11.94
CA ASP A 701 -15.24 72.22 -10.59
C ASP A 701 -15.93 73.21 -9.64
N THR A 702 -16.63 72.65 -8.65
CA THR A 702 -17.33 73.38 -7.57
C THR A 702 -16.75 73.09 -6.18
N GLY A 703 -15.68 72.30 -6.12
CA GLY A 703 -15.02 71.87 -4.89
C GLY A 703 -14.32 72.99 -4.15
N VAL A 704 -13.87 72.68 -2.92
CA VAL A 704 -13.23 73.65 -2.03
C VAL A 704 -11.95 73.06 -1.44
N GLY A 705 -10.81 73.73 -1.65
CA GLY A 705 -9.50 73.33 -1.11
C GLY A 705 -8.34 73.61 -2.07
N ALA A 706 -7.15 73.10 -1.76
CA ALA A 706 -6.03 73.12 -2.72
C ALA A 706 -6.08 71.85 -3.59
N LEU A 707 -6.35 71.98 -4.91
CA LEU A 707 -6.78 70.89 -5.82
C LEU A 707 -8.23 70.49 -5.53
N THR A 708 -9.16 70.89 -6.39
CA THR A 708 -10.61 70.93 -6.10
C THR A 708 -11.43 69.85 -6.82
N PHE A 709 -10.76 68.98 -7.58
CA PHE A 709 -11.32 67.86 -8.32
C PHE A 709 -11.52 66.59 -7.48
N LEU A 710 -11.92 66.73 -6.21
CA LEU A 710 -12.29 65.57 -5.39
C LEU A 710 -13.80 65.36 -5.50
N ASP A 711 -14.23 64.11 -5.60
CA ASP A 711 -15.65 63.78 -5.68
C ASP A 711 -16.31 63.56 -4.32
N MET A 712 -17.62 63.80 -4.29
CA MET A 712 -18.46 63.44 -3.15
C MET A 712 -18.84 61.96 -3.22
N GLY A 713 -19.00 61.33 -2.06
CA GLY A 713 -19.45 59.95 -1.95
C GLY A 713 -18.31 58.92 -1.90
N ALA A 714 -18.70 57.64 -1.93
CA ALA A 714 -17.79 56.51 -1.75
C ALA A 714 -16.81 56.29 -2.92
N PHE A 715 -17.14 56.80 -4.11
CA PHE A 715 -16.39 56.58 -5.35
C PHE A 715 -15.85 57.91 -5.88
N GLU A 716 -14.72 57.84 -6.56
CA GLU A 716 -14.17 58.87 -7.42
C GLU A 716 -14.52 58.57 -8.89
N PHE A 717 -14.94 59.57 -9.65
CA PHE A 717 -15.19 59.45 -11.07
C PHE A 717 -13.89 59.41 -11.87
N GLN A 718 -13.60 58.25 -12.48
CA GLN A 718 -12.36 58.03 -13.25
C GLN A 718 -12.41 58.52 -14.71
N GLY A 719 -13.46 59.26 -15.15
CA GLY A 719 -13.57 59.72 -16.55
C GLY A 719 -13.95 58.60 -17.54
N THR A 720 -14.55 58.95 -18.68
CA THR A 720 -14.95 57.98 -19.73
C THR A 720 -13.89 57.79 -20.82
N THR A 721 -12.61 57.58 -20.48
CA THR A 721 -11.55 57.52 -21.52
C THR A 721 -10.41 56.54 -21.24
N VAL A 722 -10.69 55.32 -20.80
CA VAL A 722 -9.71 54.25 -21.01
C VAL A 722 -9.98 53.72 -22.42
N ASP A 723 -9.08 54.09 -23.33
CA ASP A 723 -8.97 53.64 -24.74
C ASP A 723 -7.51 53.20 -24.86
N CYS A 724 -7.23 52.07 -24.24
CA CYS A 724 -5.88 51.59 -24.00
C CYS A 724 -5.18 51.21 -25.32
N ASN A 725 -5.93 50.70 -26.29
CA ASN A 725 -5.45 50.33 -27.63
C ASN A 725 -5.38 51.54 -28.60
N GLY A 726 -5.88 52.71 -28.18
CA GLY A 726 -5.81 53.97 -28.93
C GLY A 726 -6.62 53.95 -30.23
N ASN A 727 -7.64 53.09 -30.31
CA ASN A 727 -8.43 52.88 -31.53
C ASN A 727 -9.58 53.92 -31.67
N GLY A 728 -9.86 54.69 -30.62
CA GLY A 728 -10.87 55.74 -30.57
C GLY A 728 -12.26 55.28 -30.11
N ALA A 729 -12.43 54.01 -29.73
CA ALA A 729 -13.48 53.50 -28.88
C ALA A 729 -12.92 53.34 -27.44
N ASP A 730 -13.77 53.43 -26.42
CA ASP A 730 -13.31 53.09 -25.06
C ASP A 730 -13.32 51.58 -24.86
N ASP A 731 -12.51 51.12 -23.93
CA ASP A 731 -12.28 49.72 -23.55
C ASP A 731 -13.59 48.95 -23.36
N ALA A 732 -14.52 49.54 -22.60
CA ALA A 732 -15.85 48.96 -22.37
C ALA A 732 -16.70 48.84 -23.66
N ASN A 733 -16.58 49.80 -24.59
CA ASN A 733 -17.22 49.71 -25.90
C ASN A 733 -16.52 48.68 -26.79
N ASP A 734 -15.20 48.51 -26.70
CA ASP A 734 -14.47 47.50 -27.45
C ASP A 734 -14.92 46.08 -27.07
N ILE A 735 -15.05 45.83 -25.77
CA ILE A 735 -15.50 44.55 -25.23
C ILE A 735 -16.98 44.30 -25.55
N SER A 736 -17.85 45.28 -25.29
CA SER A 736 -19.30 45.12 -25.51
C SER A 736 -19.70 45.01 -26.99
N LEU A 737 -18.86 45.48 -27.91
CA LEU A 737 -19.03 45.33 -29.35
C LEU A 737 -18.30 44.09 -29.91
N GLY A 738 -17.50 43.41 -29.08
CA GLY A 738 -16.67 42.27 -29.46
C GLY A 738 -15.56 42.64 -30.45
N THR A 739 -15.08 43.88 -30.41
CA THR A 739 -13.92 44.34 -31.19
C THR A 739 -12.59 44.05 -30.51
N SER A 740 -12.59 43.84 -29.18
CA SER A 740 -11.48 43.29 -28.40
C SER A 740 -12.00 42.21 -27.43
N ALA A 741 -11.11 41.31 -27.00
CA ALA A 741 -11.40 40.26 -26.03
C ALA A 741 -11.15 40.76 -24.59
N ASP A 742 -11.81 40.13 -23.63
CA ASP A 742 -11.75 40.37 -22.17
C ASP A 742 -12.02 39.02 -21.52
N CYS A 743 -10.95 38.24 -21.36
CA CYS A 743 -11.00 36.86 -20.88
C CYS A 743 -11.17 36.76 -19.35
N ASN A 744 -10.58 37.70 -18.59
CA ASN A 744 -10.67 37.77 -17.13
C ASN A 744 -11.92 38.54 -16.63
N GLY A 745 -12.66 39.21 -17.53
CA GLY A 745 -13.90 39.93 -17.23
C GLY A 745 -13.68 41.25 -16.48
N ASN A 746 -12.44 41.76 -16.43
CA ASN A 746 -12.08 42.93 -15.65
C ASN A 746 -12.41 44.25 -16.35
N THR A 747 -13.00 44.19 -17.55
CA THR A 747 -13.42 45.33 -18.40
C THR A 747 -12.28 46.13 -19.05
N VAL A 748 -11.06 45.59 -19.03
CA VAL A 748 -9.92 46.02 -19.82
C VAL A 748 -9.74 45.04 -20.99
N PRO A 749 -9.47 45.51 -22.22
CA PRO A 749 -9.14 44.62 -23.32
C PRO A 749 -7.83 43.86 -23.09
N ASP A 750 -7.81 42.57 -23.36
CA ASP A 750 -6.63 41.68 -23.23
C ASP A 750 -5.35 42.30 -23.82
N GLU A 751 -5.47 42.89 -25.03
CA GLU A 751 -4.37 43.53 -25.77
C GLU A 751 -3.72 44.74 -25.07
N CYS A 752 -4.33 45.19 -23.98
CA CYS A 752 -3.87 46.30 -23.15
C CYS A 752 -3.25 45.85 -21.83
N GLU A 753 -3.30 44.56 -21.55
CA GLU A 753 -2.85 43.97 -20.30
C GLU A 753 -1.50 43.27 -20.44
N LEU A 754 -1.01 43.12 -21.67
CA LEU A 754 0.24 42.43 -22.03
C LEU A 754 1.53 42.96 -21.36
N ALA A 755 1.48 44.10 -20.69
CA ALA A 755 2.68 44.68 -20.06
C ALA A 755 2.94 44.01 -18.71
N ASP A 756 3.99 43.19 -18.65
CA ASP A 756 4.37 42.38 -17.48
C ASP A 756 3.35 41.26 -17.13
N ASN A 757 2.47 40.89 -18.07
CA ASN A 757 1.43 39.85 -17.99
C ASN A 757 1.27 39.11 -19.33
N ASP A 758 2.35 38.96 -20.10
CA ASP A 758 2.45 38.22 -21.37
C ASP A 758 3.90 37.74 -21.47
N CYS A 759 4.22 36.71 -20.69
CA CYS A 759 5.57 36.23 -20.49
C CYS A 759 6.17 35.63 -21.77
N ASN A 760 5.32 35.00 -22.59
CA ASN A 760 5.66 34.27 -23.81
C ASN A 760 5.63 35.19 -25.05
N ALA A 761 5.13 36.42 -24.89
CA ALA A 761 4.96 37.45 -25.91
C ALA A 761 4.04 37.03 -27.08
N ASN A 762 3.04 36.19 -26.79
CA ASN A 762 2.13 35.66 -27.80
C ASN A 762 0.92 36.59 -28.07
N GLY A 763 0.72 37.60 -27.22
CA GLY A 763 -0.33 38.61 -27.33
C GLY A 763 -1.66 38.23 -26.66
N VAL A 764 -1.66 37.21 -25.81
CA VAL A 764 -2.72 36.84 -24.86
C VAL A 764 -2.17 37.11 -23.45
N PRO A 765 -2.96 37.67 -22.51
CA PRO A 765 -2.54 37.82 -21.13
C PRO A 765 -2.31 36.46 -20.45
N ASP A 766 -1.29 36.35 -19.60
CA ASP A 766 -0.89 35.10 -18.94
C ASP A 766 -2.09 34.42 -18.22
N GLU A 767 -2.89 35.19 -17.46
CA GLU A 767 -4.09 34.71 -16.76
C GLU A 767 -5.20 34.15 -17.68
N CYS A 768 -5.10 34.39 -18.98
CA CYS A 768 -6.03 33.92 -20.00
C CYS A 768 -5.51 32.72 -20.78
N GLU A 769 -4.32 32.25 -20.41
CA GLU A 769 -3.67 31.09 -20.98
C GLU A 769 -3.74 29.88 -20.05
N LEU A 770 -4.22 30.03 -18.82
CA LEU A 770 -4.17 28.99 -17.77
C LEU A 770 -4.89 27.68 -18.11
N ASP A 771 -5.93 27.72 -18.95
CA ASP A 771 -6.72 26.53 -19.31
C ASP A 771 -5.87 25.53 -20.11
N GLY A 772 -5.38 24.48 -19.44
CA GLY A 772 -4.49 23.47 -20.00
C GLY A 772 -3.03 23.89 -20.13
N ASN A 773 -2.62 24.99 -19.48
CA ASN A 773 -1.26 25.53 -19.47
C ASN A 773 -0.88 26.07 -18.08
N ASP A 774 -1.49 25.57 -17.00
CA ASP A 774 -1.15 25.86 -15.60
C ASP A 774 -1.33 24.57 -14.80
N CYS A 775 -0.41 23.64 -14.97
CA CYS A 775 -0.59 22.28 -14.48
C CYS A 775 -0.38 22.14 -12.97
N ASN A 776 0.30 23.11 -12.35
CA ASN A 776 0.53 23.15 -10.91
C ASN A 776 -0.47 24.09 -10.19
N GLY A 777 -1.40 24.70 -10.93
CA GLY A 777 -2.48 25.54 -10.41
C GLY A 777 -2.00 26.81 -9.72
N ASN A 778 -0.81 27.31 -10.05
CA ASN A 778 -0.22 28.45 -9.38
C ASN A 778 -0.58 29.80 -10.02
N GLU A 779 -1.49 29.78 -11.00
CA GLU A 779 -1.98 30.94 -11.77
C GLU A 779 -0.90 31.58 -12.64
N ILE A 780 0.18 30.86 -12.95
CA ILE A 780 1.25 31.26 -13.86
C ILE A 780 1.28 30.24 -15.00
N PRO A 781 1.21 30.68 -16.28
CA PRO A 781 1.30 29.73 -17.38
C PRO A 781 2.60 28.93 -17.34
N ASP A 782 2.54 27.63 -17.63
CA ASP A 782 3.67 26.70 -17.50
C ASP A 782 4.91 27.18 -18.29
N GLU A 783 4.69 27.78 -19.45
CA GLU A 783 5.76 28.34 -20.29
C GLU A 783 6.44 29.60 -19.71
N CYS A 784 5.81 30.25 -18.73
CA CYS A 784 6.38 31.34 -17.94
C CYS A 784 7.27 30.82 -16.80
N GLU A 785 7.22 29.53 -16.51
CA GLU A 785 7.89 28.91 -15.38
C GLU A 785 9.18 28.23 -15.78
N SER A 786 10.31 28.84 -15.41
CA SER A 786 11.63 28.28 -15.75
C SER A 786 11.95 26.96 -15.03
N GLU A 787 11.23 26.65 -13.95
CA GLU A 787 11.40 25.40 -13.18
C GLU A 787 10.60 24.24 -13.81
N LEU A 788 9.61 24.53 -14.67
CA LEU A 788 8.82 23.55 -15.42
C LEU A 788 9.41 23.23 -16.81
N ALA A 789 10.49 23.89 -17.24
CA ALA A 789 11.04 23.73 -18.60
C ALA A 789 11.68 22.36 -18.93
N ALA A 790 11.57 21.37 -18.04
CA ALA A 790 11.99 20.00 -18.32
C ALA A 790 10.86 19.32 -19.11
N ASP A 791 11.22 18.75 -20.24
CA ASP A 791 10.36 17.99 -21.16
C ASP A 791 11.30 16.90 -21.69
N ALA A 792 11.43 15.83 -20.89
CA ALA A 792 12.49 14.85 -21.05
C ALA A 792 12.25 13.94 -22.26
N ASP A 793 10.99 13.73 -22.63
CA ASP A 793 10.56 12.89 -23.74
C ASP A 793 10.34 13.68 -25.05
N GLY A 794 10.23 15.01 -24.98
CA GLY A 794 10.13 15.93 -26.09
C GLY A 794 8.73 15.99 -26.72
N ASP A 795 7.69 15.62 -25.98
CA ASP A 795 6.31 15.64 -26.47
C ASP A 795 5.64 17.02 -26.39
N GLY A 796 6.30 17.96 -25.70
CA GLY A 796 5.89 19.35 -25.55
C GLY A 796 5.02 19.61 -24.31
N ILE A 797 4.84 18.61 -23.45
CA ILE A 797 4.23 18.72 -22.13
C ILE A 797 5.36 18.76 -21.09
N PRO A 798 5.38 19.75 -20.17
CA PRO A 798 6.39 19.78 -19.11
C PRO A 798 6.36 18.53 -18.21
N ASP A 799 7.51 18.04 -17.76
CA ASP A 799 7.67 16.85 -16.89
C ASP A 799 6.79 16.90 -15.63
N ALA A 800 6.51 18.10 -15.08
CA ALA A 800 5.65 18.25 -13.90
C ALA A 800 4.15 18.15 -14.23
N CYS A 801 3.80 18.36 -15.48
CA CYS A 801 2.47 18.30 -16.06
C CYS A 801 2.24 16.99 -16.85
N ASP A 802 3.30 16.20 -16.99
CA ASP A 802 3.32 14.99 -17.77
C ASP A 802 3.12 13.78 -16.85
N MET A 803 2.06 13.02 -17.12
CA MET A 803 1.79 11.77 -16.42
C MET A 803 2.79 10.68 -16.81
N CYS A 804 3.47 10.84 -17.95
CA CYS A 804 4.51 9.99 -18.47
C CYS A 804 5.85 10.75 -18.71
N PRO A 805 6.53 11.35 -17.72
CA PRO A 805 7.67 12.26 -17.93
C PRO A 805 8.82 11.73 -18.80
N ASP A 806 8.96 10.40 -18.91
CA ASP A 806 10.02 9.72 -19.68
C ASP A 806 9.52 9.13 -21.02
N SER A 807 8.26 9.31 -21.42
CA SER A 807 7.63 8.72 -22.61
C SER A 807 6.44 9.54 -23.12
N PRO A 808 6.26 9.73 -24.45
CA PRO A 808 5.18 10.55 -24.99
C PRO A 808 3.82 10.23 -24.40
N ASN A 809 3.15 11.24 -23.84
CA ASN A 809 2.00 11.10 -22.95
C ASN A 809 0.75 10.54 -23.66
N VAL A 810 -0.11 11.39 -24.22
CA VAL A 810 -1.30 10.96 -24.99
C VAL A 810 -1.30 11.60 -26.37
N TYR A 811 -1.09 10.80 -27.42
CA TYR A 811 -0.94 11.28 -28.79
C TYR A 811 -2.15 10.96 -29.68
N ASN A 812 -2.65 11.95 -30.43
CA ASN A 812 -3.57 11.71 -31.54
C ASN A 812 -2.86 11.92 -32.90
N PRO A 813 -2.50 10.85 -33.63
CA PRO A 813 -1.80 10.94 -34.91
C PRO A 813 -2.60 11.61 -36.02
N SER A 814 -3.93 11.67 -35.90
CA SER A 814 -4.77 12.31 -36.91
C SER A 814 -4.75 13.84 -36.79
N GLN A 815 -4.49 14.34 -35.59
CA GLN A 815 -4.41 15.75 -35.26
C GLN A 815 -2.95 16.24 -35.17
N ASP A 816 -1.99 15.31 -35.03
CA ASP A 816 -0.57 15.59 -34.78
C ASP A 816 -0.41 16.43 -33.51
N THR A 817 -1.02 15.97 -32.43
CA THR A 817 -1.19 16.71 -31.17
C THR A 817 -1.08 15.76 -29.99
N PHE A 818 -0.34 16.20 -28.96
CA PHE A 818 -0.26 15.57 -27.65
C PHE A 818 -1.27 16.22 -26.70
N TYR A 819 -1.79 15.44 -25.77
CA TYR A 819 -2.76 15.86 -24.76
C TYR A 819 -2.21 15.49 -23.38
N PRO A 820 -2.47 16.32 -22.36
CA PRO A 820 -2.05 16.05 -20.98
C PRO A 820 -2.82 14.87 -20.36
N THR A 821 -4.06 14.62 -20.80
CA THR A 821 -4.91 13.54 -20.29
C THR A 821 -5.56 12.72 -21.39
N ILE A 822 -5.92 11.47 -21.08
CA ILE A 822 -6.71 10.59 -21.96
C ILE A 822 -8.11 11.20 -22.18
N ALA A 823 -8.71 11.79 -21.15
CA ALA A 823 -10.01 12.46 -21.24
C ALA A 823 -10.01 13.57 -22.31
N ASP A 824 -9.01 14.46 -22.30
CA ASP A 824 -8.88 15.56 -23.25
C ASP A 824 -8.70 15.05 -24.68
N ALA A 825 -7.86 14.03 -24.85
CA ALA A 825 -7.67 13.39 -26.14
C ALA A 825 -8.98 12.78 -26.65
N ILE A 826 -9.76 12.10 -25.79
CA ILE A 826 -11.07 11.55 -26.14
C ILE A 826 -12.02 12.67 -26.57
N ASP A 827 -12.08 13.77 -25.85
CA ASP A 827 -13.01 14.88 -26.11
C ASP A 827 -12.69 15.61 -27.41
N ALA A 828 -11.42 15.89 -27.67
CA ALA A 828 -10.94 16.48 -28.92
C ALA A 828 -11.11 15.55 -30.14
N SER A 829 -11.14 14.23 -29.92
CA SER A 829 -11.17 13.24 -31.01
C SER A 829 -12.51 13.12 -31.73
N THR A 830 -12.43 12.85 -33.04
CA THR A 830 -13.59 12.50 -33.88
C THR A 830 -13.66 11.00 -34.19
N SER A 831 -14.82 10.52 -34.65
CA SER A 831 -15.00 9.09 -34.96
C SER A 831 -14.12 8.63 -36.13
N GLY A 832 -13.37 7.56 -35.90
CA GLY A 832 -12.41 6.92 -36.81
C GLY A 832 -10.95 7.15 -36.41
N GLU A 833 -10.70 7.94 -35.36
CA GLU A 833 -9.37 8.30 -34.89
C GLU A 833 -8.77 7.26 -33.93
N VAL A 834 -7.45 7.29 -33.82
CA VAL A 834 -6.64 6.48 -32.91
C VAL A 834 -6.02 7.43 -31.89
N ILE A 835 -6.06 7.04 -30.63
CA ILE A 835 -5.35 7.69 -29.52
C ILE A 835 -4.30 6.70 -29.05
N GLU A 836 -3.04 7.09 -29.11
CA GLU A 836 -1.88 6.32 -28.67
C GLU A 836 -1.45 6.80 -27.29
N LEU A 837 -1.34 5.87 -26.34
CA LEU A 837 -0.96 6.15 -24.95
C LEU A 837 0.50 5.80 -24.71
N GLY A 838 1.15 6.60 -23.87
CA GLY A 838 2.51 6.41 -23.40
C GLY A 838 2.70 5.18 -22.51
N ALA A 839 3.97 4.86 -22.25
CA ALA A 839 4.38 3.77 -21.38
C ALA A 839 4.52 4.27 -19.92
N CYS A 840 3.39 4.51 -19.25
CA CYS A 840 3.37 4.91 -17.85
C CYS A 840 2.07 4.48 -17.13
N VAL A 841 1.92 4.95 -15.88
CA VAL A 841 0.72 4.76 -15.05
C VAL A 841 -0.16 5.99 -15.13
N PHE A 842 -1.35 5.83 -15.71
CA PHE A 842 -2.38 6.85 -15.79
C PHE A 842 -3.37 6.71 -14.63
N VAL A 843 -3.43 7.74 -13.77
CA VAL A 843 -4.46 7.86 -12.73
C VAL A 843 -5.52 8.84 -13.22
N GLU A 844 -6.50 8.32 -13.98
CA GLU A 844 -7.61 9.09 -14.52
C GLU A 844 -8.94 8.38 -14.27
N HIS A 845 -9.98 9.16 -13.94
CA HIS A 845 -11.31 8.64 -13.64
C HIS A 845 -12.37 9.10 -14.65
N ASP A 846 -13.47 8.36 -14.75
CA ASP A 846 -14.64 8.69 -15.57
C ASP A 846 -14.35 8.88 -17.08
N LEU A 847 -13.43 8.09 -17.64
CA LEU A 847 -13.14 8.06 -19.08
C LEU A 847 -14.38 7.63 -19.88
N ILE A 848 -14.97 8.52 -20.68
CA ILE A 848 -16.27 8.31 -21.33
C ILE A 848 -16.17 8.33 -22.86
N LEU A 849 -16.40 7.18 -23.48
CA LEU A 849 -16.56 7.02 -24.92
C LEU A 849 -18.04 7.00 -25.28
N ASP A 850 -18.60 8.19 -25.56
CA ASP A 850 -20.03 8.39 -25.79
C ASP A 850 -20.37 8.70 -27.26
N ASN A 851 -21.00 7.75 -27.97
CA ASN A 851 -21.33 7.86 -29.39
C ASN A 851 -20.11 8.27 -30.24
N LYS A 852 -18.93 7.74 -29.90
CA LYS A 852 -17.66 7.93 -30.60
C LYS A 852 -17.11 6.58 -31.04
N ASN A 853 -16.54 6.51 -32.24
CA ASN A 853 -15.88 5.30 -32.73
C ASN A 853 -14.37 5.54 -32.74
N ILE A 854 -13.65 5.18 -31.69
CA ILE A 854 -12.21 5.47 -31.57
C ILE A 854 -11.44 4.22 -31.17
N THR A 855 -10.14 4.21 -31.48
CA THR A 855 -9.20 3.20 -30.98
C THR A 855 -8.34 3.83 -29.89
N LEU A 856 -8.30 3.22 -28.71
CA LEU A 856 -7.36 3.54 -27.63
C LEU A 856 -6.29 2.45 -27.60
N ARG A 857 -5.01 2.81 -27.78
CA ARG A 857 -3.89 1.86 -27.90
C ARG A 857 -2.77 2.24 -26.95
N GLY A 858 -2.40 1.34 -26.03
CA GLY A 858 -1.17 1.46 -25.24
C GLY A 858 0.07 0.88 -25.93
N GLN A 859 1.21 0.94 -25.25
CA GLN A 859 2.49 0.37 -25.73
C GLN A 859 2.67 -1.11 -25.37
N GLY A 860 1.82 -1.63 -24.50
CA GLY A 860 1.87 -2.99 -23.96
C GLY A 860 1.16 -3.01 -22.61
N ALA A 861 0.50 -4.11 -22.26
CA ALA A 861 -0.18 -4.20 -20.97
C ALA A 861 0.79 -4.09 -19.77
N ASP A 862 2.06 -4.45 -19.95
CA ASP A 862 3.14 -4.28 -18.96
C ASP A 862 3.71 -2.85 -18.91
N GLN A 863 3.32 -1.98 -19.86
CA GLN A 863 3.89 -0.63 -20.02
C GLN A 863 2.87 0.48 -19.82
N THR A 864 1.64 0.30 -20.34
CA THR A 864 0.56 1.28 -20.24
C THR A 864 -0.48 0.78 -19.24
N ILE A 865 -0.53 1.43 -18.08
CA ILE A 865 -1.38 1.05 -16.97
C ILE A 865 -2.37 2.19 -16.74
N LEU A 866 -3.66 1.90 -16.72
CA LEU A 866 -4.68 2.76 -16.15
C LEU A 866 -4.90 2.24 -14.72
N ASP A 867 -4.56 3.05 -13.73
CA ASP A 867 -4.72 2.76 -12.30
C ASP A 867 -5.88 3.56 -11.69
N GLY A 868 -6.84 2.85 -11.11
CA GLY A 868 -8.01 3.43 -10.45
C GLY A 868 -7.79 3.74 -8.98
N ASP A 869 -6.53 3.85 -8.56
CA ASP A 869 -5.96 4.41 -7.31
C ASP A 869 -6.64 3.98 -6.00
N GLY A 870 -7.45 2.92 -6.04
CA GLY A 870 -8.24 2.47 -4.90
C GLY A 870 -9.44 3.38 -4.58
N VAL A 871 -9.75 4.40 -5.39
CA VAL A 871 -10.94 5.23 -5.14
C VAL A 871 -12.18 4.67 -5.83
N ALA A 872 -13.34 5.04 -5.30
CA ALA A 872 -14.63 4.53 -5.75
C ALA A 872 -15.12 5.24 -7.05
N ALA A 873 -14.33 5.17 -8.11
CA ALA A 873 -14.57 5.83 -9.39
C ALA A 873 -15.14 4.90 -10.48
N LYS A 874 -15.81 5.46 -11.50
CA LYS A 874 -16.12 4.70 -12.73
C LYS A 874 -14.91 4.85 -13.63
N PHE A 875 -14.25 3.76 -13.94
CA PHE A 875 -12.94 3.89 -14.55
C PHE A 875 -13.02 4.18 -16.06
N MET A 876 -13.56 3.25 -16.88
CA MET A 876 -13.87 3.52 -18.29
C MET A 876 -15.31 3.15 -18.67
N GLN A 877 -15.96 3.95 -19.51
CA GLN A 877 -17.32 3.73 -19.97
C GLN A 877 -17.45 3.87 -21.49
N ILE A 878 -17.93 2.82 -22.16
CA ILE A 878 -18.27 2.80 -23.58
C ILE A 878 -19.79 2.77 -23.70
N ARG A 879 -20.41 3.82 -24.25
CA ARG A 879 -21.88 3.99 -24.23
C ARG A 879 -22.48 4.57 -25.50
N ASN A 880 -23.80 4.41 -25.63
CA ASN A 880 -24.65 5.03 -26.67
C ASN A 880 -24.23 4.74 -28.13
N GLY A 881 -23.94 3.47 -28.44
CA GLY A 881 -23.70 3.03 -29.81
C GLY A 881 -22.29 3.27 -30.34
N SER A 882 -21.34 3.65 -29.49
CA SER A 882 -19.91 3.71 -29.79
C SER A 882 -19.40 2.37 -30.36
N ASP A 883 -18.54 2.42 -31.39
CA ASP A 883 -17.81 1.27 -31.96
C ASP A 883 -16.31 1.46 -31.71
N CYS A 884 -15.82 0.91 -30.61
CA CYS A 884 -14.48 1.22 -30.08
C CYS A 884 -13.56 0.01 -30.07
N THR A 885 -12.26 0.27 -30.22
CA THR A 885 -11.20 -0.71 -29.95
C THR A 885 -10.36 -0.21 -28.78
N VAL A 886 -10.04 -1.08 -27.82
CA VAL A 886 -9.12 -0.81 -26.72
C VAL A 886 -8.06 -1.90 -26.75
N GLU A 887 -6.79 -1.54 -26.86
CA GLU A 887 -5.73 -2.54 -26.95
C GLU A 887 -4.46 -2.16 -26.18
N ASP A 888 -3.74 -3.18 -25.69
CA ASP A 888 -2.41 -3.06 -25.08
C ASP A 888 -2.38 -2.21 -23.79
N ILE A 889 -3.38 -2.39 -22.92
CA ILE A 889 -3.61 -1.59 -21.71
C ILE A 889 -3.93 -2.49 -20.50
N THR A 890 -3.34 -2.18 -19.34
CA THR A 890 -3.75 -2.75 -18.05
C THR A 890 -4.75 -1.83 -17.35
N PHE A 891 -5.81 -2.40 -16.79
CA PHE A 891 -6.76 -1.74 -15.90
C PHE A 891 -6.61 -2.33 -14.50
N GLN A 892 -6.17 -1.50 -13.54
CA GLN A 892 -5.91 -1.98 -12.18
C GLN A 892 -6.53 -1.13 -11.08
N ASN A 893 -6.69 -1.74 -9.91
CA ASN A 893 -7.11 -1.13 -8.64
C ASN A 893 -8.41 -0.30 -8.69
N GLY A 894 -9.25 -0.46 -9.71
CA GLY A 894 -10.52 0.26 -9.80
C GLY A 894 -11.55 -0.25 -8.78
N ILE A 895 -12.14 0.65 -7.98
CA ILE A 895 -13.22 0.33 -7.05
C ILE A 895 -14.56 0.86 -7.58
N SER A 896 -15.56 -0.01 -7.71
CA SER A 896 -16.88 0.41 -8.16
C SER A 896 -17.76 0.99 -7.03
N SER A 897 -18.23 2.23 -7.21
CA SER A 897 -19.20 2.93 -6.32
C SER A 897 -20.69 2.69 -6.66
N GLY A 898 -21.05 1.79 -7.60
CA GLY A 898 -22.42 1.73 -8.13
C GLY A 898 -22.87 0.43 -8.82
N THR A 899 -23.63 0.49 -9.93
CA THR A 899 -24.10 -0.71 -10.67
C THR A 899 -23.18 -1.07 -11.85
N ILE A 900 -21.90 -0.81 -11.69
CA ILE A 900 -20.89 -0.78 -12.76
C ILE A 900 -19.72 -1.69 -12.37
N GLY A 901 -18.93 -2.20 -13.33
CA GLY A 901 -17.70 -2.94 -13.03
C GLY A 901 -16.60 -2.00 -12.54
N GLY A 902 -15.65 -2.51 -11.74
CA GLY A 902 -14.53 -1.73 -11.20
C GLY A 902 -13.60 -1.15 -12.27
N ALA A 903 -13.47 -1.81 -13.43
CA ALA A 903 -12.61 -1.35 -14.53
C ALA A 903 -13.38 -0.81 -15.73
N LEU A 904 -14.35 -1.56 -16.27
CA LEU A 904 -14.95 -1.22 -17.56
C LEU A 904 -16.46 -1.41 -17.58
N ARG A 905 -17.16 -0.42 -18.14
CA ARG A 905 -18.60 -0.47 -18.43
C ARG A 905 -18.87 -0.38 -19.91
N ILE A 906 -19.65 -1.33 -20.45
CA ILE A 906 -20.05 -1.35 -21.86
C ILE A 906 -21.58 -1.35 -21.96
N GLY A 907 -22.16 -0.24 -22.39
CA GLY A 907 -23.59 0.02 -22.31
C GLY A 907 -24.23 0.58 -23.59
N GLY A 908 -25.56 0.62 -23.62
CA GLY A 908 -26.32 1.45 -24.58
C GLY A 908 -26.08 1.11 -26.05
N GLN A 909 -26.17 -0.17 -26.42
CA GLN A 909 -25.96 -0.67 -27.79
C GLN A 909 -24.55 -0.44 -28.38
N ALA A 910 -23.54 -0.18 -27.54
CA ALA A 910 -22.15 -0.06 -28.00
C ALA A 910 -21.58 -1.40 -28.51
N THR A 911 -20.60 -1.31 -29.41
CA THR A 911 -19.74 -2.41 -29.85
C THR A 911 -18.31 -2.15 -29.39
N ALA A 912 -17.67 -3.12 -28.74
CA ALA A 912 -16.31 -2.96 -28.23
C ALA A 912 -15.43 -4.16 -28.55
N LEU A 913 -14.24 -3.91 -29.07
CA LEU A 913 -13.18 -4.90 -29.24
C LEU A 913 -12.05 -4.58 -28.26
N ILE A 914 -11.79 -5.48 -27.33
CA ILE A 914 -10.74 -5.33 -26.30
C ILE A 914 -9.65 -6.36 -26.60
N LYS A 915 -8.40 -5.93 -26.81
CA LYS A 915 -7.31 -6.83 -27.24
C LYS A 915 -6.07 -6.68 -26.38
N ARG A 916 -5.48 -7.80 -25.92
CA ARG A 916 -4.19 -7.77 -25.18
C ARG A 916 -4.24 -6.82 -23.97
N CYS A 917 -5.38 -6.80 -23.28
CA CYS A 917 -5.57 -5.99 -22.08
C CYS A 917 -5.54 -6.86 -20.82
N HIS A 918 -5.01 -6.32 -19.74
CA HIS A 918 -5.04 -6.96 -18.43
C HIS A 918 -6.07 -6.25 -17.53
N PHE A 919 -6.90 -7.00 -16.82
CA PHE A 919 -7.78 -6.51 -15.76
C PHE A 919 -7.33 -7.13 -14.44
N GLN A 920 -6.65 -6.36 -13.59
CA GLN A 920 -6.07 -6.88 -12.36
C GLN A 920 -6.52 -6.14 -11.10
N ASN A 921 -6.74 -6.84 -9.99
CA ASN A 921 -7.04 -6.23 -8.69
C ASN A 921 -8.25 -5.27 -8.67
N ASN A 922 -9.22 -5.42 -9.58
CA ASN A 922 -10.41 -4.56 -9.61
C ASN A 922 -11.46 -5.07 -8.62
N ARG A 923 -12.03 -4.16 -7.82
CA ARG A 923 -12.87 -4.51 -6.67
C ARG A 923 -14.27 -3.92 -6.71
N SER A 924 -15.19 -4.63 -6.07
CA SER A 924 -16.61 -4.31 -5.99
C SER A 924 -17.11 -4.46 -4.55
N GLY A 925 -17.25 -3.35 -3.81
CA GLY A 925 -17.71 -3.34 -2.41
C GLY A 925 -19.23 -3.41 -2.23
N THR A 926 -20.01 -2.67 -3.04
CA THR A 926 -21.49 -2.70 -2.99
C THR A 926 -22.16 -3.04 -4.32
N SER A 927 -21.35 -3.22 -5.37
CA SER A 927 -21.74 -3.28 -6.77
C SER A 927 -21.99 -4.71 -7.27
N GLN A 928 -22.25 -4.86 -8.57
CA GLN A 928 -22.62 -6.12 -9.22
C GLN A 928 -21.42 -6.85 -9.86
N VAL A 929 -20.25 -6.21 -10.03
CA VAL A 929 -19.10 -6.82 -10.73
C VAL A 929 -17.74 -6.28 -10.29
N GLY A 930 -16.74 -7.16 -10.13
CA GLY A 930 -15.34 -6.79 -9.87
C GLY A 930 -14.67 -6.06 -11.05
N ALA A 931 -14.56 -6.68 -12.23
CA ALA A 931 -13.88 -6.04 -13.38
C ALA A 931 -14.83 -5.39 -14.42
N VAL A 932 -15.65 -6.18 -15.13
CA VAL A 932 -16.33 -5.70 -16.35
C VAL A 932 -17.86 -5.85 -16.29
N PHE A 933 -18.58 -4.75 -16.50
CA PHE A 933 -20.03 -4.75 -16.67
C PHE A 933 -20.45 -4.51 -18.13
N ALA A 934 -21.25 -5.41 -18.70
CA ALA A 934 -21.85 -5.25 -20.02
C ALA A 934 -23.39 -5.26 -19.97
N GLY A 935 -24.05 -4.30 -20.63
CA GLY A 935 -25.51 -4.28 -20.65
C GLY A 935 -26.15 -3.38 -21.71
N GLY A 936 -27.49 -3.38 -21.74
CA GLY A 936 -28.24 -2.51 -22.65
C GLY A 936 -28.10 -2.88 -24.13
N GLY A 937 -27.93 -4.17 -24.44
CA GLY A 937 -27.84 -4.69 -25.81
C GLY A 937 -26.51 -4.39 -26.49
N SER A 938 -25.44 -4.21 -25.72
CA SER A 938 -24.08 -4.06 -26.23
C SER A 938 -23.48 -5.39 -26.72
N VAL A 939 -22.46 -5.29 -27.57
CA VAL A 939 -21.69 -6.43 -28.08
C VAL A 939 -20.22 -6.18 -27.78
N SER A 940 -19.57 -7.07 -27.04
CA SER A 940 -18.12 -6.96 -26.79
C SER A 940 -17.37 -8.26 -27.05
N THR A 941 -16.16 -8.13 -27.58
CA THR A 941 -15.21 -9.24 -27.78
C THR A 941 -13.90 -8.90 -27.08
N PHE A 942 -13.39 -9.84 -26.29
CA PHE A 942 -12.11 -9.77 -25.60
C PHE A 942 -11.19 -10.81 -26.23
N GLU A 943 -10.04 -10.38 -26.74
CA GLU A 943 -9.04 -11.23 -27.40
C GLU A 943 -7.72 -11.10 -26.67
N HIS A 944 -7.11 -12.20 -26.24
CA HIS A 944 -5.80 -12.18 -25.55
C HIS A 944 -5.80 -11.36 -24.25
N CYS A 945 -6.95 -11.24 -23.60
CA CYS A 945 -7.05 -10.56 -22.32
C CYS A 945 -6.73 -11.46 -21.13
N VAL A 946 -6.19 -10.86 -20.08
CA VAL A 946 -5.98 -11.50 -18.77
C VAL A 946 -6.92 -10.86 -17.75
N PHE A 947 -7.49 -11.68 -16.88
CA PHE A 947 -8.30 -11.25 -15.74
C PHE A 947 -7.71 -11.90 -14.48
N GLU A 948 -7.08 -11.12 -13.63
CA GLU A 948 -6.32 -11.58 -12.48
C GLU A 948 -6.80 -10.92 -11.19
N ASP A 949 -6.98 -11.70 -10.13
CA ASP A 949 -7.23 -11.19 -8.77
C ASP A 949 -8.36 -10.16 -8.63
N ASN A 950 -9.37 -10.22 -9.52
CA ASN A 950 -10.52 -9.33 -9.43
C ASN A 950 -11.51 -9.87 -8.38
N HIS A 951 -12.09 -8.96 -7.59
CA HIS A 951 -12.92 -9.30 -6.43
C HIS A 951 -14.32 -8.70 -6.47
N SER A 952 -15.34 -9.49 -6.10
CA SER A 952 -16.70 -8.97 -5.90
C SER A 952 -17.39 -9.57 -4.67
N ASP A 953 -17.85 -8.68 -3.79
CA ASP A 953 -18.60 -9.07 -2.59
C ASP A 953 -20.05 -9.52 -2.85
N ASN A 954 -20.57 -9.39 -4.08
CA ASN A 954 -22.00 -9.61 -4.34
C ASN A 954 -22.33 -10.57 -5.49
N LEU A 955 -22.02 -10.21 -6.75
CA LEU A 955 -22.59 -10.91 -7.90
C LEU A 955 -21.54 -11.58 -8.80
N ALA A 956 -20.61 -10.86 -9.41
CA ALA A 956 -19.62 -11.47 -10.30
C ALA A 956 -18.20 -10.91 -10.12
N SER A 957 -17.18 -11.76 -9.94
CA SER A 957 -15.80 -11.28 -9.77
C SER A 957 -15.19 -10.75 -11.07
N ALA A 958 -15.28 -11.49 -12.18
CA ALA A 958 -14.73 -11.05 -13.46
C ALA A 958 -15.74 -10.22 -14.28
N VAL A 959 -16.87 -10.81 -14.67
CA VAL A 959 -17.76 -10.21 -15.70
C VAL A 959 -19.24 -10.40 -15.41
N SER A 960 -20.05 -9.35 -15.57
CA SER A 960 -21.52 -9.44 -15.46
C SER A 960 -22.25 -8.84 -16.65
N LEU A 961 -23.33 -9.51 -17.04
CA LEU A 961 -24.20 -9.15 -18.14
C LEU A 961 -25.61 -8.83 -17.66
N LEU A 962 -26.16 -7.70 -18.11
CA LEU A 962 -27.53 -7.30 -17.84
C LEU A 962 -28.32 -6.94 -19.11
N GLY A 963 -29.45 -7.62 -19.31
CA GLY A 963 -30.46 -7.29 -20.31
C GLY A 963 -30.42 -8.18 -21.57
N ALA A 964 -31.59 -8.30 -22.20
CA ALA A 964 -31.76 -9.14 -23.39
C ALA A 964 -31.00 -8.58 -24.60
N ASN A 965 -30.35 -9.46 -25.37
CA ASN A 965 -29.52 -9.17 -26.55
C ASN A 965 -28.16 -8.52 -26.25
N THR A 966 -27.66 -8.57 -25.02
CA THR A 966 -26.25 -8.28 -24.72
C THR A 966 -25.40 -9.52 -25.01
N THR A 967 -24.28 -9.36 -25.71
CA THR A 967 -23.36 -10.46 -26.07
C THR A 967 -21.94 -10.12 -25.66
N VAL A 968 -21.28 -11.04 -24.94
CA VAL A 968 -19.86 -10.95 -24.61
C VAL A 968 -19.15 -12.21 -25.08
N ARG A 969 -18.03 -12.06 -25.78
CA ARG A 969 -17.18 -13.17 -26.23
C ARG A 969 -15.75 -12.99 -25.71
N PHE A 970 -15.15 -14.08 -25.26
CA PHE A 970 -13.73 -14.19 -24.91
C PHE A 970 -13.03 -15.18 -25.83
N VAL A 971 -11.87 -14.81 -26.34
CA VAL A 971 -11.04 -15.64 -27.21
C VAL A 971 -9.60 -15.57 -26.72
N ASN A 972 -8.96 -16.71 -26.48
CA ASN A 972 -7.56 -16.78 -26.06
C ASN A 972 -7.26 -16.00 -24.76
N SER A 973 -8.16 -16.07 -23.78
CA SER A 973 -8.03 -15.30 -22.53
C SER A 973 -7.74 -16.17 -21.32
N LEU A 974 -6.98 -15.62 -20.39
CA LEU A 974 -6.66 -16.22 -19.09
C LEU A 974 -7.50 -15.58 -17.98
N PHE A 975 -7.97 -16.42 -17.06
CA PHE A 975 -8.67 -16.01 -15.85
C PHE A 975 -8.03 -16.70 -14.66
N ASN A 976 -7.29 -15.92 -13.85
CA ASN A 976 -6.49 -16.38 -12.73
C ASN A 976 -6.93 -15.72 -11.41
N GLY A 977 -6.98 -16.47 -10.31
CA GLY A 977 -7.09 -15.88 -8.95
C GLY A 977 -8.36 -15.08 -8.64
N ASN A 978 -9.35 -14.98 -9.54
CA ASN A 978 -10.52 -14.13 -9.31
C ASN A 978 -11.41 -14.73 -8.22
N ASP A 979 -11.80 -13.92 -7.23
CA ASP A 979 -12.61 -14.35 -6.08
C ASP A 979 -13.90 -13.55 -5.93
N GLY A 980 -14.95 -14.18 -5.41
CA GLY A 980 -16.21 -13.52 -5.21
C GLY A 980 -17.26 -14.37 -4.51
N SER A 981 -18.18 -13.69 -3.83
CA SER A 981 -19.15 -14.34 -2.93
C SER A 981 -20.23 -15.17 -3.65
N ALA A 982 -20.40 -15.00 -4.97
CA ALA A 982 -21.48 -15.66 -5.73
C ALA A 982 -21.00 -16.33 -7.03
N TYR A 983 -20.67 -15.54 -8.06
CA TYR A 983 -20.36 -16.06 -9.39
C TYR A 983 -19.01 -15.55 -9.90
N PHE A 984 -18.29 -16.33 -10.71
CA PHE A 984 -17.16 -15.78 -11.47
C PHE A 984 -17.63 -14.95 -12.67
N THR A 985 -18.68 -15.42 -13.35
CA THR A 985 -19.47 -14.59 -14.29
C THR A 985 -20.98 -14.68 -14.02
N ALA A 986 -21.70 -13.58 -14.23
CA ALA A 986 -23.16 -13.53 -14.03
C ALA A 986 -23.92 -13.08 -15.29
N LEU A 987 -24.98 -13.82 -15.64
CA LEU A 987 -25.89 -13.49 -16.74
C LEU A 987 -27.32 -13.25 -16.23
N ASN A 988 -27.83 -12.05 -16.43
CA ASN A 988 -29.19 -11.68 -16.09
C ASN A 988 -30.00 -11.25 -17.33
N ASP A 989 -31.26 -11.68 -17.40
CA ASP A 989 -32.26 -11.26 -18.40
C ASP A 989 -31.98 -11.64 -19.88
N GLY A 990 -31.38 -12.80 -20.14
CA GLY A 990 -31.34 -13.40 -21.49
C GLY A 990 -30.22 -12.93 -22.42
N GLY A 991 -29.07 -12.51 -21.87
CA GLY A 991 -27.82 -12.29 -22.62
C GLY A 991 -27.11 -13.60 -23.01
N THR A 992 -26.07 -13.49 -23.84
CA THR A 992 -25.25 -14.62 -24.30
C THR A 992 -23.78 -14.39 -24.00
N MET A 993 -23.11 -15.40 -23.44
CA MET A 993 -21.68 -15.38 -23.19
C MET A 993 -21.00 -16.56 -23.89
N GLU A 994 -19.87 -16.29 -24.55
CA GLU A 994 -19.11 -17.31 -25.27
C GLU A 994 -17.63 -17.24 -24.89
N PHE A 995 -17.03 -18.38 -24.56
CA PHE A 995 -15.60 -18.50 -24.31
C PHE A 995 -15.00 -19.49 -25.30
N VAL A 996 -13.88 -19.13 -25.92
CA VAL A 996 -13.18 -19.97 -26.90
C VAL A 996 -11.69 -19.95 -26.60
N ASN A 997 -11.10 -21.12 -26.37
CA ASN A 997 -9.67 -21.24 -26.06
C ASN A 997 -9.26 -20.42 -24.83
N CYS A 998 -10.03 -20.50 -23.74
CA CYS A 998 -9.72 -19.80 -22.49
C CYS A 998 -9.16 -20.75 -21.44
N THR A 999 -8.36 -20.23 -20.50
CA THR A 999 -7.87 -20.98 -19.34
C THR A 999 -8.43 -20.37 -18.05
N PHE A 1000 -9.00 -21.21 -17.19
CA PHE A 1000 -9.54 -20.84 -15.87
C PHE A 1000 -8.79 -21.60 -14.79
N VAL A 1001 -8.10 -20.86 -13.93
CA VAL A 1001 -7.22 -21.37 -12.87
C VAL A 1001 -7.40 -20.54 -11.60
N GLU A 1002 -7.38 -21.21 -10.45
CA GLU A 1002 -7.38 -20.59 -9.12
C GLU A 1002 -8.55 -19.63 -8.81
N ASN A 1003 -9.68 -19.72 -9.51
CA ASN A 1003 -10.82 -18.83 -9.26
C ASN A 1003 -11.69 -19.37 -8.10
N GLN A 1004 -11.86 -18.57 -7.03
CA GLN A 1004 -12.42 -19.02 -5.74
C GLN A 1004 -13.91 -18.72 -5.52
N ASN A 1005 -14.70 -18.65 -6.59
CA ASN A 1005 -16.11 -18.26 -6.49
C ASN A 1005 -17.01 -19.43 -6.07
N GLN A 1006 -18.14 -19.15 -5.38
CA GLN A 1006 -19.13 -20.18 -5.02
C GLN A 1006 -19.62 -20.99 -6.23
N GLN A 1007 -19.74 -20.34 -7.38
CA GLN A 1007 -20.04 -20.98 -8.67
C GLN A 1007 -19.24 -20.30 -9.79
N THR A 1008 -18.62 -21.07 -10.69
CA THR A 1008 -17.86 -20.47 -11.81
C THR A 1008 -18.77 -19.70 -12.79
N PHE A 1009 -19.99 -20.14 -13.05
CA PHE A 1009 -20.90 -19.44 -13.97
C PHE A 1009 -22.34 -19.38 -13.44
N GLY A 1010 -22.86 -18.16 -13.27
CA GLY A 1010 -24.23 -17.87 -12.85
C GLY A 1010 -25.10 -17.44 -14.03
N ALA A 1011 -26.23 -18.12 -14.24
CA ALA A 1011 -27.22 -17.71 -15.24
C ALA A 1011 -28.63 -17.65 -14.63
N SER A 1012 -29.32 -16.53 -14.83
CA SER A 1012 -30.72 -16.34 -14.47
C SER A 1012 -31.56 -15.94 -15.69
N HIS A 1013 -32.86 -16.23 -15.66
CA HIS A 1013 -33.85 -15.72 -16.64
C HIS A 1013 -33.56 -15.97 -18.13
N GLY A 1014 -32.98 -17.12 -18.49
CA GLY A 1014 -32.87 -17.58 -19.89
C GLY A 1014 -31.60 -17.16 -20.64
N GLY A 1015 -30.55 -16.70 -19.93
CA GLY A 1015 -29.22 -16.55 -20.51
C GLY A 1015 -28.57 -17.89 -20.87
N GLN A 1016 -27.63 -17.87 -21.82
CA GLN A 1016 -26.86 -19.04 -22.25
C GLN A 1016 -25.36 -18.75 -22.24
N THR A 1017 -24.59 -19.69 -21.70
CA THR A 1017 -23.12 -19.67 -21.77
C THR A 1017 -22.65 -20.88 -22.57
N THR A 1018 -21.79 -20.65 -23.56
CA THR A 1018 -21.13 -21.69 -24.35
C THR A 1018 -19.63 -21.60 -24.17
N ILE A 1019 -18.98 -22.73 -23.89
CA ILE A 1019 -17.54 -22.78 -23.63
C ILE A 1019 -16.93 -23.80 -24.59
N HIS A 1020 -15.96 -23.36 -25.37
CA HIS A 1020 -15.29 -24.14 -26.40
C HIS A 1020 -13.79 -24.19 -26.16
N ASN A 1021 -13.19 -25.36 -26.34
CA ASN A 1021 -11.74 -25.52 -26.37
C ASN A 1021 -10.99 -24.98 -25.13
N SER A 1022 -11.64 -24.95 -23.97
CA SER A 1022 -11.10 -24.29 -22.76
C SER A 1022 -10.63 -25.27 -21.70
N ILE A 1023 -9.73 -24.81 -20.83
CA ILE A 1023 -9.19 -25.56 -19.69
C ILE A 1023 -9.79 -25.00 -18.40
N HIS A 1024 -10.26 -25.87 -17.51
CA HIS A 1024 -10.70 -25.49 -16.16
C HIS A 1024 -9.98 -26.35 -15.11
N ASP A 1025 -9.25 -25.68 -14.21
CA ASP A 1025 -8.63 -26.29 -13.03
C ASP A 1025 -9.36 -25.90 -11.71
N ASP A 1026 -10.53 -25.27 -11.83
CA ASP A 1026 -11.33 -24.82 -10.69
C ASP A 1026 -12.27 -25.91 -10.17
N THR A 1027 -12.48 -25.94 -8.85
CA THR A 1027 -13.16 -27.05 -8.16
C THR A 1027 -14.71 -26.98 -8.15
N THR A 1028 -15.33 -25.93 -8.69
CA THR A 1028 -16.78 -25.63 -8.53
C THR A 1028 -17.55 -25.39 -9.84
N ILE A 1029 -17.43 -26.28 -10.83
CA ILE A 1029 -18.25 -26.23 -12.05
C ILE A 1029 -19.68 -26.75 -11.77
N SER A 1030 -20.66 -25.86 -11.57
CA SER A 1030 -22.06 -26.25 -11.29
C SER A 1030 -23.08 -25.29 -11.95
N SER A 1031 -23.65 -25.66 -13.11
CA SER A 1031 -24.87 -25.05 -13.64
C SER A 1031 -25.54 -25.89 -14.74
N THR A 1032 -26.87 -25.81 -14.86
CA THR A 1032 -27.68 -26.47 -15.91
C THR A 1032 -27.84 -25.65 -17.20
N PHE A 1033 -27.17 -24.50 -17.31
CA PHE A 1033 -27.31 -23.54 -18.43
C PHE A 1033 -25.99 -23.27 -19.18
N ILE A 1034 -24.99 -24.14 -18.99
CA ILE A 1034 -23.70 -24.08 -19.67
C ILE A 1034 -23.59 -25.27 -20.61
N ASP A 1035 -23.20 -25.01 -21.85
CA ASP A 1035 -22.81 -26.04 -22.80
C ASP A 1035 -21.28 -26.04 -22.95
N PHE A 1036 -20.63 -27.09 -22.42
CA PHE A 1036 -19.19 -27.35 -22.59
C PHE A 1036 -18.94 -28.19 -23.84
N ILE A 1037 -18.04 -27.72 -24.71
CA ILE A 1037 -17.72 -28.35 -25.98
C ILE A 1037 -16.20 -28.42 -26.13
N ARG A 1038 -15.65 -29.65 -26.05
CA ARG A 1038 -14.20 -29.89 -26.11
C ARG A 1038 -13.40 -29.15 -25.03
N CYS A 1039 -13.89 -29.13 -23.80
CA CYS A 1039 -13.14 -28.56 -22.67
C CYS A 1039 -12.44 -29.65 -21.85
N LEU A 1040 -11.35 -29.29 -21.16
CA LEU A 1040 -10.62 -30.14 -20.22
C LEU A 1040 -10.99 -29.76 -18.78
N PHE A 1041 -11.57 -30.70 -18.02
CA PHE A 1041 -11.90 -30.52 -16.60
C PHE A 1041 -12.20 -31.86 -15.90
N PRO A 1042 -12.08 -31.94 -14.56
CA PRO A 1042 -12.39 -33.16 -13.80
C PRO A 1042 -13.87 -33.54 -13.87
N GLY A 1043 -14.16 -34.81 -14.14
CA GLY A 1043 -15.52 -35.34 -14.22
C GLY A 1043 -16.24 -35.00 -15.53
N ALA A 1044 -15.50 -34.57 -16.56
CA ALA A 1044 -16.07 -34.25 -17.86
C ALA A 1044 -16.75 -35.47 -18.53
N THR A 1045 -17.78 -35.20 -19.33
CA THR A 1045 -18.51 -36.23 -20.10
C THR A 1045 -18.81 -35.76 -21.52
N GLY A 1046 -19.14 -36.70 -22.40
CA GLY A 1046 -19.43 -36.40 -23.80
C GLY A 1046 -18.16 -36.23 -24.63
N ASP A 1047 -18.12 -35.18 -25.45
CA ASP A 1047 -16.97 -34.83 -26.31
C ASP A 1047 -15.92 -33.96 -25.58
N ASN A 1048 -16.02 -33.85 -24.25
CA ASN A 1048 -15.08 -33.16 -23.36
C ASN A 1048 -14.02 -34.13 -22.81
N ILE A 1049 -12.92 -33.61 -22.28
CA ILE A 1049 -11.77 -34.38 -21.80
C ILE A 1049 -11.80 -34.42 -20.28
N ASP A 1050 -11.89 -35.64 -19.72
CA ASP A 1050 -11.93 -35.89 -18.28
C ASP A 1050 -10.50 -36.00 -17.72
N GLY A 1051 -10.11 -35.02 -16.91
CA GLY A 1051 -8.80 -34.96 -16.28
C GLY A 1051 -8.46 -33.56 -15.79
N LEU A 1052 -7.28 -33.45 -15.18
CA LEU A 1052 -6.67 -32.17 -14.79
C LEU A 1052 -5.64 -31.76 -15.84
N PRO A 1053 -5.45 -30.46 -16.10
CA PRO A 1053 -4.28 -29.98 -16.85
C PRO A 1053 -2.99 -30.26 -16.07
N THR A 1054 -1.87 -30.29 -16.78
CA THR A 1054 -0.54 -30.18 -16.15
C THR A 1054 0.12 -28.94 -16.71
N PHE A 1055 0.44 -28.00 -15.83
CA PHE A 1055 1.09 -26.74 -16.18
C PHE A 1055 2.60 -26.81 -15.94
N VAL A 1056 3.35 -25.92 -16.57
CA VAL A 1056 4.83 -25.83 -16.42
C VAL A 1056 5.19 -25.49 -14.98
N ASP A 1057 4.61 -24.42 -14.44
CA ASP A 1057 4.83 -23.98 -13.06
C ASP A 1057 3.67 -23.12 -12.55
N ALA A 1058 2.52 -23.78 -12.29
CA ALA A 1058 1.33 -23.10 -11.81
C ALA A 1058 1.55 -22.34 -10.49
N ALA A 1059 2.45 -22.83 -9.62
CA ALA A 1059 2.73 -22.19 -8.33
C ALA A 1059 3.37 -20.80 -8.47
N ASN A 1060 3.98 -20.50 -9.61
CA ASN A 1060 4.59 -19.21 -9.93
C ASN A 1060 3.86 -18.48 -11.08
N GLY A 1061 2.62 -18.86 -11.39
CA GLY A 1061 1.79 -18.21 -12.43
C GLY A 1061 2.07 -18.64 -13.87
N ASP A 1062 2.91 -19.66 -14.10
CA ASP A 1062 3.17 -20.18 -15.45
C ASP A 1062 2.16 -21.29 -15.82
N PHE A 1063 1.05 -20.85 -16.41
CA PHE A 1063 -0.06 -21.72 -16.84
C PHE A 1063 0.09 -22.26 -18.27
N ARG A 1064 1.29 -22.22 -18.86
CA ARG A 1064 1.56 -22.96 -20.09
C ARG A 1064 1.43 -24.46 -19.84
N LEU A 1065 0.99 -25.21 -20.85
CA LEU A 1065 0.87 -26.67 -20.73
C LEU A 1065 2.26 -27.32 -20.66
N ALA A 1066 2.48 -28.15 -19.64
CA ALA A 1066 3.68 -28.98 -19.57
C ALA A 1066 3.59 -30.18 -20.53
N ALA A 1067 4.75 -30.68 -20.95
CA ALA A 1067 4.84 -31.84 -21.83
C ALA A 1067 4.03 -33.04 -21.27
N GLY A 1068 3.13 -33.58 -22.10
CA GLY A 1068 2.25 -34.70 -21.73
C GLY A 1068 0.92 -34.29 -21.08
N SER A 1069 0.63 -32.99 -20.97
CA SER A 1069 -0.69 -32.49 -20.56
C SER A 1069 -1.80 -32.94 -21.53
N LEU A 1070 -2.98 -33.23 -20.99
CA LEU A 1070 -4.14 -33.70 -21.77
C LEU A 1070 -4.73 -32.63 -22.72
N GLY A 1071 -4.32 -31.37 -22.55
CA GLY A 1071 -4.77 -30.25 -23.37
C GLY A 1071 -4.01 -30.07 -24.68
N ILE A 1072 -2.89 -30.78 -24.85
CA ILE A 1072 -2.04 -30.66 -26.04
C ILE A 1072 -2.67 -31.41 -27.22
N ASP A 1073 -2.68 -30.79 -28.41
CA ASP A 1073 -3.24 -31.26 -29.68
C ASP A 1073 -4.70 -31.74 -29.59
N ALA A 1074 -5.52 -31.06 -28.78
CA ALA A 1074 -6.84 -31.55 -28.37
C ALA A 1074 -8.04 -30.67 -28.78
N ALA A 1075 -7.80 -29.42 -29.17
CA ALA A 1075 -8.84 -28.44 -29.48
C ALA A 1075 -9.49 -28.63 -30.86
N ASP A 1076 -10.63 -27.96 -31.06
CA ASP A 1076 -11.29 -27.84 -32.36
C ASP A 1076 -10.88 -26.55 -33.09
N TYR A 1077 -9.99 -26.67 -34.08
CA TYR A 1077 -9.44 -25.54 -34.82
C TYR A 1077 -10.50 -24.78 -35.64
N ASP A 1078 -11.48 -25.48 -36.21
CA ASP A 1078 -12.52 -24.82 -37.01
C ASP A 1078 -13.40 -23.90 -36.13
N THR A 1079 -13.66 -24.30 -34.88
CA THR A 1079 -14.38 -23.49 -33.89
C THR A 1079 -13.55 -22.27 -33.49
N TYR A 1080 -12.25 -22.45 -33.24
CA TYR A 1080 -11.34 -21.36 -32.92
C TYR A 1080 -11.32 -20.27 -34.01
N VAL A 1081 -11.14 -20.67 -35.27
CA VAL A 1081 -11.13 -19.74 -36.41
C VAL A 1081 -12.50 -19.08 -36.60
N ALA A 1082 -13.60 -19.81 -36.38
CA ALA A 1082 -14.96 -19.24 -36.48
C ALA A 1082 -15.25 -18.19 -35.42
N ALA A 1083 -14.60 -18.27 -34.26
CA ALA A 1083 -14.72 -17.31 -33.16
C ALA A 1083 -13.90 -16.03 -33.38
N GLY A 1084 -13.04 -15.98 -34.41
CA GLY A 1084 -12.13 -14.87 -34.66
C GLY A 1084 -10.72 -15.09 -34.12
N GLY A 1085 -10.33 -16.33 -33.85
CA GLY A 1085 -9.00 -16.68 -33.37
C GLY A 1085 -7.85 -16.07 -34.18
N ASP A 1086 -6.86 -15.52 -33.48
CA ASP A 1086 -5.68 -14.89 -34.05
C ASP A 1086 -4.58 -15.91 -34.42
N ALA A 1087 -3.47 -15.44 -35.00
CA ALA A 1087 -2.35 -16.30 -35.37
C ALA A 1087 -1.48 -16.73 -34.19
N THR A 1088 -1.66 -16.11 -33.03
CA THR A 1088 -0.83 -16.29 -31.84
C THR A 1088 -1.64 -16.63 -30.60
N ASP A 1089 -1.00 -17.25 -29.62
CA ASP A 1089 -1.54 -17.51 -28.30
C ASP A 1089 -1.36 -16.29 -27.38
N LEU A 1090 -1.67 -16.44 -26.10
CA LEU A 1090 -1.58 -15.35 -25.13
C LEU A 1090 -0.16 -14.79 -24.97
N ASN A 1091 0.89 -15.59 -25.15
CA ASN A 1091 2.30 -15.15 -25.10
C ASN A 1091 2.80 -14.55 -26.42
N GLY A 1092 1.95 -14.51 -27.45
CA GLY A 1092 2.38 -14.14 -28.79
C GLY A 1092 3.05 -15.27 -29.56
N ASP A 1093 3.09 -16.48 -29.01
CA ASP A 1093 3.65 -17.65 -29.69
C ASP A 1093 2.70 -18.13 -30.80
N PRO A 1094 3.19 -18.74 -31.90
CA PRO A 1094 2.33 -19.23 -32.98
C PRO A 1094 1.28 -20.24 -32.49
N ARG A 1095 0.02 -20.04 -32.90
CA ARG A 1095 -1.09 -20.99 -32.67
C ARG A 1095 -1.08 -22.15 -33.67
N ALA A 1096 -1.55 -23.30 -33.21
CA ALA A 1096 -1.48 -24.59 -33.89
C ALA A 1096 -0.01 -24.99 -34.13
N HIS A 1097 0.69 -25.33 -33.07
CA HIS A 1097 2.05 -25.86 -33.10
C HIS A 1097 2.02 -27.37 -32.82
N ASP A 1098 2.36 -28.17 -33.83
CA ASP A 1098 2.27 -29.64 -33.78
C ASP A 1098 3.32 -30.25 -32.82
N ASP A 1099 2.89 -30.73 -31.66
CA ASP A 1099 3.69 -31.63 -30.82
C ASP A 1099 3.64 -33.06 -31.36
N THR A 1100 4.55 -33.35 -32.28
CA THR A 1100 4.65 -34.68 -32.91
C THR A 1100 4.85 -35.86 -31.92
N GLY A 1101 5.17 -35.58 -30.65
CA GLY A 1101 5.26 -36.56 -29.56
C GLY A 1101 3.92 -36.89 -28.89
N THR A 1102 2.93 -36.02 -29.03
CA THR A 1102 1.56 -36.16 -28.54
C THR A 1102 0.66 -36.66 -29.69
N ALA A 1103 -0.45 -37.32 -29.34
CA ALA A 1103 -1.37 -37.84 -30.33
C ALA A 1103 -2.51 -36.85 -30.57
N ASP A 1104 -2.68 -36.39 -31.81
CA ASP A 1104 -3.77 -35.49 -32.19
C ASP A 1104 -5.13 -36.08 -31.80
N THR A 1105 -5.77 -35.45 -30.81
CA THR A 1105 -7.16 -35.72 -30.43
C THR A 1105 -8.11 -34.60 -30.85
N GLY A 1106 -7.56 -33.50 -31.36
CA GLY A 1106 -8.24 -32.34 -31.90
C GLY A 1106 -9.14 -32.61 -33.10
N SER A 1107 -9.88 -31.57 -33.51
CA SER A 1107 -10.69 -31.56 -34.73
C SER A 1107 -10.48 -30.28 -35.52
N GLY A 1108 -10.96 -30.27 -36.77
CA GLY A 1108 -10.62 -29.22 -37.72
C GLY A 1108 -9.30 -29.49 -38.44
N ALA A 1109 -8.86 -28.56 -39.27
CA ALA A 1109 -7.59 -28.66 -39.99
C ALA A 1109 -6.79 -27.35 -39.85
N PRO A 1110 -5.67 -27.34 -39.11
CA PRO A 1110 -5.02 -28.49 -38.44
C PRO A 1110 -5.75 -29.04 -37.21
N ALA A 1111 -5.45 -30.27 -36.80
CA ALA A 1111 -6.06 -30.96 -35.64
C ALA A 1111 -5.15 -30.98 -34.39
N TYR A 1112 -4.07 -30.21 -34.42
CA TYR A 1112 -3.03 -30.11 -33.38
C TYR A 1112 -3.09 -28.75 -32.65
N LEU A 1113 -4.28 -28.15 -32.56
CA LEU A 1113 -4.47 -26.94 -31.76
C LEU A 1113 -4.61 -27.34 -30.29
N ASP A 1114 -4.01 -26.59 -29.39
CA ASP A 1114 -4.12 -26.83 -27.96
C ASP A 1114 -5.38 -26.22 -27.35
N LEU A 1115 -5.83 -26.84 -26.24
CA LEU A 1115 -6.87 -26.27 -25.39
C LEU A 1115 -6.31 -25.11 -24.57
N GLY A 1116 -7.15 -24.10 -24.34
CA GLY A 1116 -6.83 -22.96 -23.47
C GLY A 1116 -6.09 -21.81 -24.14
N ALA A 1117 -5.64 -20.88 -23.31
CA ALA A 1117 -5.08 -19.58 -23.71
C ALA A 1117 -3.67 -19.67 -24.33
N PHE A 1118 -2.95 -20.77 -24.08
CA PHE A 1118 -1.56 -21.00 -24.51
C PHE A 1118 -1.48 -22.12 -25.53
N GLU A 1119 -0.40 -22.13 -26.31
CA GLU A 1119 -0.03 -23.18 -27.24
C GLU A 1119 1.33 -23.79 -26.85
N PHE A 1120 1.39 -25.11 -26.73
CA PHE A 1120 2.61 -25.83 -26.38
C PHE A 1120 3.59 -25.83 -27.56
N GLN A 1121 4.75 -25.19 -27.35
CA GLN A 1121 5.79 -25.03 -28.37
C GLN A 1121 6.79 -26.21 -28.41
N GLY A 1122 6.52 -27.34 -27.74
CA GLY A 1122 7.40 -28.51 -27.71
C GLY A 1122 8.44 -28.53 -26.57
N THR A 1123 9.21 -29.62 -26.47
CA THR A 1123 10.27 -29.81 -25.44
C THR A 1123 11.60 -29.12 -25.78
N THR A 1124 11.61 -28.15 -26.69
CA THR A 1124 12.85 -27.45 -27.08
C THR A 1124 12.56 -25.99 -27.44
N GLN A 1125 12.38 -25.16 -26.42
CA GLN A 1125 12.48 -23.71 -26.58
C GLN A 1125 13.63 -23.19 -25.71
N CYS A 1126 14.72 -22.81 -26.38
CA CYS A 1126 15.59 -21.79 -25.82
C CYS A 1126 14.82 -20.47 -25.87
N GLY A 1127 14.73 -19.79 -24.73
CA GLY A 1127 14.00 -18.54 -24.58
C GLY A 1127 14.39 -17.56 -25.68
N GLY A 1128 13.37 -17.06 -26.38
CA GLY A 1128 13.57 -15.91 -27.26
C GLY A 1128 14.02 -14.70 -26.43
N GLY A 1129 14.78 -13.79 -27.04
CA GLY A 1129 15.10 -12.50 -26.42
C GLY A 1129 16.39 -12.42 -25.60
N GLY A 1130 17.17 -13.50 -25.50
CA GLY A 1130 18.46 -13.51 -24.78
C GLY A 1130 18.43 -14.13 -23.39
N ASP A 1131 17.25 -14.60 -22.95
CA ASP A 1131 17.04 -15.44 -21.76
C ASP A 1131 17.32 -16.91 -22.11
N PHE A 1132 18.60 -17.30 -22.07
CA PHE A 1132 19.07 -18.62 -22.49
C PHE A 1132 18.94 -19.68 -21.40
N ASN A 1133 18.63 -19.29 -20.15
CA ASN A 1133 18.38 -20.20 -19.04
C ASN A 1133 16.89 -20.31 -18.66
N ASN A 1134 16.00 -19.61 -19.39
CA ASN A 1134 14.56 -19.54 -19.17
C ASN A 1134 14.18 -19.12 -17.74
N SER A 1135 14.92 -18.15 -17.19
CA SER A 1135 14.66 -17.58 -15.86
C SER A 1135 13.65 -16.43 -15.89
N GLY A 1136 13.24 -15.98 -17.08
CA GLY A 1136 12.38 -14.82 -17.26
C GLY A 1136 13.13 -13.48 -17.21
N SER A 1137 14.46 -13.48 -17.12
CA SER A 1137 15.29 -12.28 -17.07
C SER A 1137 16.54 -12.42 -17.94
N VAL A 1138 16.93 -11.36 -18.65
CA VAL A 1138 18.19 -11.32 -19.41
C VAL A 1138 19.31 -10.81 -18.50
N ASP A 1139 20.17 -11.71 -18.02
CA ASP A 1139 21.22 -11.43 -17.05
C ASP A 1139 22.56 -12.13 -17.35
N LEU A 1140 23.45 -12.16 -16.35
CA LEU A 1140 24.80 -12.74 -16.48
C LEU A 1140 24.82 -14.27 -16.44
N ASP A 1141 23.77 -14.89 -15.91
CA ASP A 1141 23.61 -16.34 -15.84
C ASP A 1141 23.17 -16.93 -17.19
N ASP A 1142 22.56 -16.12 -18.07
CA ASP A 1142 22.38 -16.45 -19.50
C ASP A 1142 23.72 -16.63 -20.21
N TYR A 1143 24.66 -15.71 -19.96
CA TYR A 1143 26.01 -15.79 -20.53
C TYR A 1143 26.78 -17.02 -20.01
N ARG A 1144 26.55 -17.44 -18.77
CA ARG A 1144 27.17 -18.64 -18.20
C ARG A 1144 26.62 -19.91 -18.82
N SER A 1145 25.33 -19.92 -19.16
CA SER A 1145 24.67 -21.02 -19.85
C SER A 1145 25.15 -21.15 -21.31
N PHE A 1146 25.57 -20.03 -21.92
CA PHE A 1146 26.18 -19.94 -23.26
C PHE A 1146 27.64 -20.42 -23.33
N THR A 1147 28.45 -20.19 -22.28
CA THR A 1147 29.92 -20.37 -22.31
C THR A 1147 30.41 -21.79 -22.70
N PRO A 1148 29.76 -22.90 -22.29
CA PRO A 1148 30.20 -24.26 -22.63
C PRO A 1148 30.10 -24.61 -24.12
N CYS A 1149 29.25 -23.93 -24.89
CA CYS A 1149 29.06 -24.20 -26.33
C CYS A 1149 30.14 -23.50 -27.21
N MET A 1150 30.98 -22.63 -26.63
CA MET A 1150 32.01 -21.83 -27.35
C MET A 1150 33.44 -22.42 -27.32
N GLU A 1151 33.66 -23.61 -26.74
CA GLU A 1151 35.00 -24.21 -26.61
C GLU A 1151 35.37 -25.17 -27.76
N GLY A 1152 35.86 -24.64 -28.89
CA GLY A 1152 36.55 -25.42 -29.93
C GLY A 1152 36.16 -25.06 -31.37
N PRO A 1153 36.88 -25.53 -32.42
CA PRO A 1153 36.52 -25.23 -33.80
C PRO A 1153 35.44 -26.20 -34.33
N GLU A 1154 34.39 -25.64 -34.98
CA GLU A 1154 33.29 -26.29 -35.74
C GLU A 1154 32.93 -27.70 -35.25
N VAL A 1155 32.08 -27.77 -34.23
CA VAL A 1155 31.56 -29.02 -33.67
C VAL A 1155 30.15 -29.28 -34.24
N LEU A 1156 29.96 -30.45 -34.85
CA LEU A 1156 28.64 -30.91 -35.31
C LEU A 1156 27.71 -31.16 -34.11
N LEU A 1157 26.49 -30.63 -34.19
CA LEU A 1157 25.39 -30.69 -33.21
C LEU A 1157 25.38 -31.96 -32.31
N GLU A 1158 25.76 -31.80 -31.05
CA GLU A 1158 25.30 -32.66 -29.95
C GLU A 1158 24.07 -32.01 -29.28
N SER A 1159 23.22 -32.84 -28.67
CA SER A 1159 21.83 -32.59 -28.26
C SER A 1159 21.56 -31.39 -27.32
N ASN A 1160 22.60 -30.66 -26.92
CA ASN A 1160 22.54 -29.67 -25.85
C ASN A 1160 22.98 -28.25 -26.31
N CYS A 1161 23.42 -28.07 -27.56
CA CYS A 1161 23.84 -26.76 -28.11
C CYS A 1161 23.05 -26.35 -29.37
N GLY A 1162 21.92 -27.01 -29.68
CA GLY A 1162 21.14 -26.76 -30.90
C GLY A 1162 20.50 -25.38 -31.02
N CYS A 1163 20.52 -24.60 -29.95
CA CYS A 1163 19.96 -23.25 -29.89
C CYS A 1163 20.91 -22.13 -30.34
N PHE A 1164 22.14 -22.49 -30.74
CA PHE A 1164 23.22 -21.53 -31.04
C PHE A 1164 23.64 -21.57 -32.52
N ASP A 1165 22.76 -22.07 -33.39
CA ASP A 1165 22.86 -22.04 -34.86
C ASP A 1165 22.01 -20.85 -35.38
N LEU A 1166 22.50 -19.62 -35.20
CA LEU A 1166 21.74 -18.39 -35.46
C LEU A 1166 21.48 -18.16 -36.95
N ASP A 1167 22.31 -18.72 -37.82
CA ASP A 1167 22.14 -18.63 -39.28
C ASP A 1167 21.53 -19.90 -39.93
N SER A 1168 21.27 -20.93 -39.13
CA SER A 1168 20.59 -22.18 -39.50
C SER A 1168 21.35 -23.01 -40.54
N ASP A 1169 22.67 -23.04 -40.47
CA ASP A 1169 23.52 -23.79 -41.40
C ASP A 1169 24.00 -25.17 -40.90
N GLY A 1170 23.71 -25.48 -39.63
CA GLY A 1170 23.91 -26.79 -39.01
C GLY A 1170 25.20 -26.92 -38.19
N ASP A 1171 25.83 -25.82 -37.81
CA ASP A 1171 26.85 -25.76 -36.76
C ASP A 1171 26.47 -24.77 -35.63
N VAL A 1172 27.40 -24.51 -34.70
CA VAL A 1172 27.21 -23.58 -33.58
C VAL A 1172 28.04 -22.33 -33.88
N ASP A 1173 27.42 -21.15 -33.91
CA ASP A 1173 28.03 -19.85 -34.26
C ASP A 1173 29.08 -19.34 -33.25
#